data_AF-A0A974SSE1-F1
#
_entry.id   AF-A0A974SSE1-F1
#
_cell.length_a   1.000
_cell.length_b   1.000
_cell.length_c   1.000
_cell.angle_alpha   90.00
_cell.angle_beta   90.00
_cell.angle_gamma   90.00
#
_symmetry.space_group_name_H-M   'P 1'
#
loop_
_entity.id
_entity.type
_entity.pdbx_description
1 polymer ?
#
loop_
_entity_poly.entity_id
_entity_poly.type
_entity_poly.pdbx_seq_one_letter_code
_entity_poly.pdbx_strand_id
1 'polypeptide(L)'
;MTRRRWLFWSLPLLHVAALAASEAGGWFFLRAPAEAVLSAQLGREVRIAAPFRLHFRRTLHVDAGGLWVAAPAGFSVPHLIDADGLTLRLRYRDLLALREPSAPLRVAALGARRFDLRLVRLADGRASWQFAAESTRPPPTVERLGVQQGGIVLRDPLLAVDLDSTLAPRDNASPAVVAEISGRLRERPLRARVTLPDGPPRVPTEKAGEPIAVEGQADYAGLHLDFAGTLVADALRGTVAVRGPSLSLLGRLFDTTLPTTAPFRLQGSVARDFGESPQWRITVASARVGRSDLAGEFTYDAAASPPRLDGTLTGRNFVLADLAPAFGTRDADGAVVRPAGGRTLPDRPLDLPSLTRLDAGIAIDLRQVDLGAAFRQPIAPLRARLTLAGGRLTLADIDARSARGRLSGTLAVDASQPRPQWRADLGWDGVRLDRWLKAAQAADDDIRRRGDEAPPPWFTGTLHGRTRLVGHGRSSAELLASLDGRASLSVRDGSLSHLLLEGLGLDVAQGLGLLLRGDDRQPVQCAVIDLEAKRGRVTPRVAVIATPVTVVMVDGSIDFARERLDLRVAAKPQNVSPLTLRSPFHVRGSFADPELAPATAPIAARAAGALGLALLNPLAAILPFIDPGERDPAACSQALAGQVAQAAPTPRP
;
A
#
# COMPACT_ATOMS: atom_id res chain seq x y z
N MET A 1 -58.21 -57.42 50.78
CA MET A 1 -57.70 -56.42 49.82
C MET A 1 -56.39 -55.74 50.30
N THR A 2 -55.40 -56.47 50.81
CA THR A 2 -54.26 -55.84 51.54
C THR A 2 -52.85 -56.23 51.06
N ARG A 3 -52.65 -57.26 50.24
CA ARG A 3 -51.33 -57.59 49.65
C ARG A 3 -51.01 -56.88 48.32
N ARG A 4 -52.03 -56.43 47.57
CA ARG A 4 -51.86 -55.83 46.22
C ARG A 4 -51.42 -54.35 46.25
N ARG A 5 -51.60 -53.65 47.38
CA ARG A 5 -51.17 -52.25 47.58
C ARG A 5 -49.68 -52.11 47.91
N TRP A 6 -49.07 -53.07 48.61
CA TRP A 6 -47.63 -53.04 48.91
C TRP A 6 -46.76 -53.27 47.67
N LEU A 7 -47.18 -54.18 46.77
CA LEU A 7 -46.55 -54.34 45.46
C LEU A 7 -46.64 -53.07 44.60
N PHE A 8 -47.75 -52.34 44.69
CA PHE A 8 -47.99 -51.11 43.91
C PHE A 8 -47.05 -49.95 44.28
N TRP A 9 -46.59 -49.87 45.54
CA TRP A 9 -45.64 -48.85 45.99
C TRP A 9 -44.18 -49.31 46.01
N SER A 10 -43.92 -50.63 46.04
CA SER A 10 -42.55 -51.17 46.02
C SER A 10 -41.81 -50.92 44.70
N LEU A 11 -42.51 -51.01 43.56
CA LEU A 11 -41.96 -50.79 42.23
C LEU A 11 -41.50 -49.34 42.00
N PRO A 12 -42.33 -48.30 42.27
CA PRO A 12 -41.88 -46.91 42.12
C PRO A 12 -40.77 -46.54 43.12
N LEU A 13 -40.79 -47.08 44.34
CA LEU A 13 -39.74 -46.81 45.33
C LEU A 13 -38.39 -47.43 44.91
N LEU A 14 -38.43 -48.63 44.33
CA LEU A 14 -37.25 -49.28 43.75
C LEU A 14 -36.72 -48.52 42.52
N HIS A 15 -37.61 -47.97 41.69
CA HIS A 15 -37.20 -47.09 40.59
C HIS A 15 -36.57 -45.80 41.08
N VAL A 16 -37.13 -45.15 42.10
CA VAL A 16 -36.56 -43.94 42.71
C VAL A 16 -35.21 -44.24 43.37
N ALA A 17 -35.07 -45.37 44.07
CA ALA A 17 -33.80 -45.79 44.66
C ALA A 17 -32.75 -46.12 43.58
N ALA A 18 -33.14 -46.79 42.50
CA ALA A 18 -32.26 -47.06 41.35
C ALA A 18 -31.84 -45.77 40.63
N LEU A 19 -32.75 -44.81 40.47
CA LEU A 19 -32.47 -43.47 39.94
C LEU A 19 -31.50 -42.71 40.85
N ALA A 20 -31.72 -42.72 42.16
CA ALA A 20 -30.85 -42.07 43.13
C ALA A 20 -29.45 -42.70 43.18
N ALA A 21 -29.37 -44.04 43.13
CA ALA A 21 -28.11 -44.77 43.05
C ALA A 21 -27.37 -44.51 41.74
N SER A 22 -28.09 -44.46 40.61
CA SER A 22 -27.52 -44.11 39.30
C SER A 22 -27.01 -42.67 39.29
N GLU A 23 -27.77 -41.73 39.85
CA GLU A 23 -27.37 -40.33 39.97
C GLU A 23 -26.16 -40.15 40.90
N ALA A 24 -26.08 -40.92 41.99
CA ALA A 24 -24.92 -40.92 42.89
C ALA A 24 -23.68 -41.53 42.23
N GLY A 25 -23.85 -42.61 41.46
CA GLY A 25 -22.78 -43.27 40.69
C GLY A 25 -22.42 -42.56 39.37
N GLY A 26 -23.12 -41.49 39.02
CA GLY A 26 -22.90 -40.73 37.79
C GLY A 26 -23.24 -41.51 36.53
N TRP A 27 -24.28 -42.35 36.54
CA TRP A 27 -24.81 -43.02 35.35
C TRP A 27 -23.73 -43.65 34.43
N PHE A 28 -22.70 -44.24 35.03
CA PHE A 28 -21.49 -44.71 34.33
C PHE A 28 -21.79 -45.70 33.20
N PHE A 29 -22.89 -46.45 33.31
CA PHE A 29 -23.34 -47.42 32.30
C PHE A 29 -23.81 -46.77 30.99
N LEU A 30 -24.05 -45.45 30.97
CA LEU A 30 -24.39 -44.71 29.75
C LEU A 30 -23.17 -44.42 28.86
N ARG A 31 -21.95 -44.80 29.26
CA ARG A 31 -20.73 -44.63 28.46
C ARG A 31 -20.83 -45.30 27.09
N ALA A 32 -21.12 -46.60 27.05
CA ALA A 32 -21.19 -47.36 25.79
C ALA A 32 -22.37 -46.91 24.88
N PRO A 33 -23.58 -46.66 25.41
CA PRO A 33 -24.64 -46.01 24.63
C PRO A 33 -24.23 -44.64 24.04
N ALA A 34 -23.53 -43.81 24.82
CA ALA A 34 -23.06 -42.51 24.34
C ALA A 34 -22.02 -42.65 23.22
N GLU A 35 -21.06 -43.58 23.35
CA GLU A 35 -20.09 -43.92 22.29
C GLU A 35 -20.80 -44.35 21.01
N ALA A 36 -21.80 -45.23 21.11
CA ALA A 36 -22.55 -45.73 19.96
C ALA A 36 -23.35 -44.62 19.26
N VAL A 37 -24.04 -43.77 20.02
CA VAL A 37 -24.82 -42.64 19.47
C VAL A 37 -23.90 -41.62 18.81
N LEU A 38 -22.81 -41.21 19.47
CA LEU A 38 -21.86 -40.25 18.90
C LEU A 38 -21.17 -40.81 17.67
N SER A 39 -20.80 -42.09 17.68
CA SER A 39 -20.17 -42.74 16.52
C SER A 39 -21.10 -42.76 15.30
N ALA A 40 -22.38 -43.08 15.54
CA ALA A 40 -23.40 -43.07 14.49
C ALA A 40 -23.65 -41.66 13.94
N GLN A 41 -23.75 -40.64 14.80
CA GLN A 41 -24.00 -39.25 14.39
C GLN A 41 -22.81 -38.62 13.65
N LEU A 42 -21.58 -38.90 14.07
CA LEU A 42 -20.36 -38.36 13.45
C LEU A 42 -19.89 -39.18 12.24
N GLY A 43 -20.48 -40.35 12.01
CA GLY A 43 -20.11 -41.29 10.94
C GLY A 43 -18.68 -41.82 11.08
N ARG A 44 -18.17 -41.92 12.32
CA ARG A 44 -16.79 -42.33 12.63
C ARG A 44 -16.70 -42.86 14.05
N GLU A 45 -15.68 -43.65 14.34
CA GLU A 45 -15.52 -44.23 15.67
C GLU A 45 -15.24 -43.15 16.74
N VAL A 46 -15.99 -43.20 17.83
CA VAL A 46 -15.83 -42.37 19.02
C VAL A 46 -15.63 -43.28 20.22
N ARG A 47 -14.57 -43.05 20.99
CA ARG A 47 -14.26 -43.77 22.23
C ARG A 47 -14.20 -42.78 23.40
N ILE A 48 -14.81 -43.15 24.51
CA ILE A 48 -14.84 -42.36 25.74
C ILE A 48 -14.12 -43.15 26.83
N ALA A 49 -12.95 -42.69 27.24
CA ALA A 49 -12.15 -43.39 28.25
C ALA A 49 -12.76 -43.26 29.66
N ALA A 50 -12.58 -44.29 30.48
CA ALA A 50 -12.99 -44.27 31.88
C ALA A 50 -12.12 -43.31 32.72
N PRO A 51 -12.64 -42.70 33.78
CA PRO A 51 -14.02 -42.81 34.29
C PRO A 51 -15.03 -42.08 33.40
N PHE A 52 -16.30 -42.46 33.41
CA PHE A 52 -17.40 -41.69 32.81
C PHE A 52 -18.46 -41.45 33.88
N ARG A 53 -18.76 -40.17 34.14
CA ARG A 53 -19.77 -39.75 35.10
C ARG A 53 -20.67 -38.71 34.47
N LEU A 54 -21.95 -39.02 34.38
CA LEU A 54 -23.02 -38.13 33.95
C LEU A 54 -23.92 -37.85 35.15
N HIS A 55 -24.16 -36.58 35.46
CA HIS A 55 -25.06 -36.16 36.54
C HIS A 55 -26.17 -35.26 35.98
N PHE A 56 -27.39 -35.44 36.49
CA PHE A 56 -28.60 -34.73 36.05
C PHE A 56 -29.14 -33.75 37.11
N ARG A 57 -28.34 -33.33 38.10
CA ARG A 57 -28.81 -32.46 39.21
C ARG A 57 -29.37 -31.09 38.76
N ARG A 58 -28.56 -30.02 38.82
CA ARG A 58 -28.96 -28.66 38.40
C ARG A 58 -28.62 -28.36 36.95
N THR A 59 -27.60 -29.04 36.44
CA THR A 59 -27.14 -28.98 35.06
C THR A 59 -26.78 -30.39 34.63
N LEU A 60 -26.86 -30.67 33.33
CA LEU A 60 -26.29 -31.89 32.78
C LEU A 60 -24.76 -31.74 32.84
N HIS A 61 -24.11 -32.55 33.66
CA HIS A 61 -22.66 -32.50 33.84
C HIS A 61 -22.05 -33.84 33.45
N VAL A 62 -21.11 -33.83 32.51
CA VAL A 62 -20.35 -35.00 32.09
C VAL A 62 -18.89 -34.79 32.50
N ASP A 63 -18.31 -35.77 33.17
CA ASP A 63 -16.88 -35.92 33.39
C ASP A 63 -16.42 -37.24 32.76
N ALA A 64 -15.45 -37.17 31.85
CA ALA A 64 -14.90 -38.34 31.18
C ALA A 64 -13.37 -38.39 31.28
N GLY A 65 -12.81 -39.59 31.40
CA GLY A 65 -11.36 -39.81 31.45
C GLY A 65 -10.66 -39.37 30.16
N GLY A 66 -11.35 -39.50 29.03
CA GLY A 66 -10.91 -38.97 27.76
C GLY A 66 -11.95 -39.13 26.65
N LEU A 67 -11.71 -38.47 25.52
CA LEU A 67 -12.51 -38.50 24.30
C LEU A 67 -11.56 -38.68 23.12
N TRP A 68 -11.74 -39.76 22.38
CA TRP A 68 -11.01 -40.05 21.17
C TRP A 68 -11.98 -40.14 20.00
N VAL A 69 -11.73 -39.39 18.94
CA VAL A 69 -12.53 -39.35 17.71
C VAL A 69 -11.63 -39.72 16.54
N ALA A 70 -11.96 -40.79 15.85
CA ALA A 70 -11.20 -41.26 14.70
C ALA A 70 -11.11 -40.20 13.59
N ALA A 71 -10.02 -40.24 12.84
CA ALA A 71 -9.94 -39.53 11.57
C ALA A 71 -10.86 -40.21 10.54
N PRO A 72 -11.47 -39.47 9.60
CA PRO A 72 -12.23 -40.08 8.52
C PRO A 72 -11.31 -40.90 7.60
N ALA A 73 -11.89 -41.88 6.91
CA ALA A 73 -11.14 -42.71 5.96
C ALA A 73 -10.48 -41.84 4.86
N GLY A 74 -9.24 -42.17 4.49
CA GLY A 74 -8.47 -41.43 3.48
C GLY A 74 -7.64 -40.26 4.02
N PHE A 75 -7.64 -40.01 5.33
CA PHE A 75 -6.76 -39.02 5.97
C PHE A 75 -5.58 -39.69 6.66
N SER A 76 -4.37 -39.19 6.41
CA SER A 76 -3.12 -39.72 7.00
C SER A 76 -2.85 -39.12 8.38
N VAL A 77 -3.83 -39.17 9.28
CA VAL A 77 -3.70 -38.75 10.70
C VAL A 77 -4.34 -39.79 11.61
N PRO A 78 -3.79 -40.02 12.81
CA PRO A 78 -4.25 -41.09 13.70
C PRO A 78 -5.66 -40.84 14.28
N HIS A 79 -6.04 -39.58 14.47
CA HIS A 79 -7.31 -39.15 15.05
C HIS A 79 -7.67 -37.74 14.58
N LEU A 80 -8.95 -37.37 14.72
CA LEU A 80 -9.38 -35.98 14.60
C LEU A 80 -9.19 -35.25 15.94
N ILE A 81 -9.67 -35.86 17.02
CA ILE A 81 -9.61 -35.34 18.40
C ILE A 81 -9.09 -36.45 19.30
N ASP A 82 -8.13 -36.14 20.15
CA ASP A 82 -7.75 -36.95 21.30
C ASP A 82 -7.65 -36.02 22.52
N ALA A 83 -8.46 -36.26 23.55
CA ALA A 83 -8.53 -35.39 24.71
C ALA A 83 -8.61 -36.19 26.01
N ASP A 84 -7.93 -35.72 27.05
CA ASP A 84 -7.93 -36.33 28.39
C ASP A 84 -8.61 -35.42 29.41
N GLY A 85 -9.29 -36.02 30.39
CA GLY A 85 -9.93 -35.31 31.50
C GLY A 85 -10.98 -34.32 30.99
N LEU A 86 -11.93 -34.81 30.21
CA LEU A 86 -12.98 -34.02 29.57
C LEU A 86 -14.05 -33.65 30.60
N THR A 87 -14.46 -32.39 30.58
CA THR A 87 -15.59 -31.90 31.38
C THR A 87 -16.56 -31.15 30.47
N LEU A 88 -17.86 -31.44 30.58
CA LEU A 88 -18.92 -30.77 29.83
C LEU A 88 -20.05 -30.37 30.79
N ARG A 89 -20.58 -29.16 30.63
CA ARG A 89 -21.77 -28.68 31.36
C ARG A 89 -22.77 -28.06 30.40
N LEU A 90 -24.01 -28.55 30.45
CA LEU A 90 -25.16 -28.02 29.70
C LEU A 90 -26.26 -27.62 30.68
N ARG A 91 -26.91 -26.48 30.45
CA ARG A 91 -28.07 -26.06 31.26
C ARG A 91 -29.34 -26.62 30.62
N TYR A 92 -30.31 -27.02 31.44
CA TYR A 92 -31.58 -27.56 30.93
C TYR A 92 -32.33 -26.57 30.03
N ARG A 93 -32.29 -25.28 30.34
CA ARG A 93 -32.89 -24.23 29.48
C ARG A 93 -32.28 -24.20 28.08
N ASP A 94 -30.97 -24.43 27.96
CA ASP A 94 -30.27 -24.43 26.68
C ASP A 94 -30.64 -25.68 25.88
N LEU A 95 -30.81 -26.83 26.56
CA LEU A 95 -31.29 -28.06 25.94
C LEU A 95 -32.76 -27.98 25.50
N LEU A 96 -33.60 -27.27 26.24
CA LEU A 96 -35.00 -27.04 25.87
C LEU A 96 -35.12 -26.08 24.68
N ALA A 97 -34.22 -25.09 24.58
CA ALA A 97 -34.15 -24.18 23.43
C ALA A 97 -33.80 -24.93 22.14
N LEU A 98 -33.13 -26.08 22.20
CA LEU A 98 -32.86 -26.94 21.04
C LEU A 98 -34.11 -27.56 20.40
N ARG A 99 -35.31 -27.35 20.95
CA ARG A 99 -36.56 -27.68 20.24
C ARG A 99 -36.77 -26.78 19.03
N GLU A 100 -36.26 -25.56 19.07
CA GLU A 100 -36.25 -24.65 17.93
C GLU A 100 -35.13 -25.07 16.96
N PRO A 101 -35.43 -25.35 15.69
CA PRO A 101 -34.42 -25.76 14.72
C PRO A 101 -33.29 -24.74 14.53
N SER A 102 -33.60 -23.45 14.67
CA SER A 102 -32.70 -22.31 14.49
C SER A 102 -31.87 -21.94 15.73
N ALA A 103 -32.16 -22.50 16.91
CA ALA A 103 -31.43 -22.13 18.12
C ALA A 103 -30.04 -22.83 18.18
N PRO A 104 -28.94 -22.09 18.42
CA PRO A 104 -27.63 -22.70 18.61
C PRO A 104 -27.57 -23.50 19.92
N LEU A 105 -26.81 -24.60 19.93
CA LEU A 105 -26.45 -25.29 21.16
C LEU A 105 -25.52 -24.41 22.00
N ARG A 106 -26.01 -23.92 23.14
CA ARG A 106 -25.19 -23.18 24.10
C ARG A 106 -24.57 -24.14 25.10
N VAL A 107 -23.26 -24.29 25.04
CA VAL A 107 -22.46 -25.08 25.97
C VAL A 107 -21.99 -24.18 27.11
N ALA A 108 -22.48 -24.43 28.32
CA ALA A 108 -22.18 -23.57 29.46
C ALA A 108 -20.70 -23.66 29.89
N ALA A 109 -20.09 -24.84 29.79
CA ALA A 109 -18.65 -25.03 29.94
C ALA A 109 -18.17 -26.29 29.21
N LEU A 110 -17.00 -26.18 28.59
CA LEU A 110 -16.25 -27.28 28.01
C LEU A 110 -14.80 -27.18 28.46
N GLY A 111 -14.21 -28.29 28.87
CA GLY A 111 -12.80 -28.31 29.25
C GLY A 111 -12.13 -29.65 29.07
N ALA A 112 -10.81 -29.61 28.94
CA ALA A 112 -9.95 -30.77 28.84
C ALA A 112 -8.62 -30.49 29.54
N ARG A 113 -8.04 -31.51 30.18
CA ARG A 113 -6.70 -31.42 30.76
C ARG A 113 -5.65 -31.43 29.67
N ARG A 114 -5.76 -32.35 28.72
CA ARG A 114 -4.91 -32.44 27.52
C ARG A 114 -5.80 -32.55 26.30
N PHE A 115 -5.39 -31.95 25.18
CA PHE A 115 -6.02 -32.19 23.88
C PHE A 115 -4.99 -32.27 22.76
N ASP A 116 -5.31 -33.01 21.70
CA ASP A 116 -4.59 -33.04 20.44
C ASP A 116 -5.62 -33.03 19.32
N LEU A 117 -5.58 -31.97 18.51
CA LEU A 117 -6.54 -31.73 17.44
C LEU A 117 -5.80 -31.76 16.09
N ARG A 118 -6.21 -32.64 15.18
CA ARG A 118 -5.59 -32.78 13.85
C ARG A 118 -6.58 -32.40 12.75
N LEU A 119 -6.48 -31.15 12.30
CA LEU A 119 -7.28 -30.58 11.23
C LEU A 119 -6.51 -30.71 9.92
N VAL A 120 -6.97 -31.56 9.01
CA VAL A 120 -6.39 -31.71 7.67
C VAL A 120 -7.48 -31.51 6.64
N ARG A 121 -7.25 -30.60 5.69
CA ARG A 121 -8.01 -30.49 4.43
C ARG A 121 -7.12 -30.95 3.29
N LEU A 122 -7.68 -31.72 2.37
CA LEU A 122 -6.99 -32.21 1.18
C LEU A 122 -7.18 -31.22 0.02
N ALA A 123 -6.35 -31.36 -1.02
CA ALA A 123 -6.43 -30.53 -2.22
C ALA A 123 -7.76 -30.71 -3.00
N ASP A 124 -8.47 -31.81 -2.78
CA ASP A 124 -9.80 -32.08 -3.36
C ASP A 124 -10.96 -31.43 -2.56
N GLY A 125 -10.66 -30.67 -1.50
CA GLY A 125 -11.64 -29.97 -0.66
C GLY A 125 -12.23 -30.81 0.48
N ARG A 126 -11.93 -32.12 0.54
CA ARG A 126 -12.34 -32.95 1.70
C ARG A 126 -11.59 -32.52 2.95
N ALA A 127 -12.26 -32.41 4.08
CA ALA A 127 -11.67 -32.01 5.35
C ALA A 127 -11.96 -32.99 6.48
N SER A 128 -11.00 -33.17 7.40
CA SER A 128 -11.12 -34.12 8.51
C SER A 128 -12.27 -33.76 9.46
N TRP A 129 -12.68 -32.49 9.49
CA TRP A 129 -13.79 -31.96 10.27
C TRP A 129 -15.12 -31.85 9.50
N GLN A 130 -15.23 -32.43 8.30
CA GLN A 130 -16.52 -32.61 7.62
C GLN A 130 -17.22 -33.85 8.18
N PHE A 131 -18.47 -33.70 8.63
CA PHE A 131 -19.30 -34.78 9.17
C PHE A 131 -20.43 -35.11 8.21
N ALA A 132 -20.92 -36.36 8.25
CA ALA A 132 -21.88 -36.89 7.26
C ALA A 132 -23.28 -36.25 7.31
N ALA A 133 -23.66 -35.65 8.44
CA ALA A 133 -24.93 -34.96 8.59
C ALA A 133 -24.77 -33.46 8.33
N GLU A 134 -25.39 -32.94 7.27
CA GLU A 134 -25.57 -31.51 7.10
C GLU A 134 -26.56 -31.01 8.16
N SER A 135 -26.03 -30.29 9.16
CA SER A 135 -26.85 -29.61 10.16
C SER A 135 -27.21 -28.22 9.64
N THR A 136 -28.50 -27.95 9.47
CA THR A 136 -29.02 -26.58 9.23
C THR A 136 -29.00 -25.72 10.50
N ARG A 137 -28.67 -26.30 11.65
CA ARG A 137 -28.58 -25.60 12.94
C ARG A 137 -27.27 -24.81 13.01
N PRO A 138 -27.28 -23.59 13.59
CA PRO A 138 -26.06 -22.82 13.81
C PRO A 138 -25.05 -23.58 14.68
N PRO A 139 -23.73 -23.31 14.52
CA PRO A 139 -22.71 -23.96 15.31
C PRO A 139 -22.90 -23.72 16.82
N PRO A 140 -22.47 -24.67 17.68
CA PRO A 140 -22.59 -24.50 19.12
C PRO A 140 -21.75 -23.31 19.60
N THR A 141 -22.28 -22.55 20.55
CA THR A 141 -21.52 -21.51 21.24
C THR A 141 -21.02 -22.06 22.57
N VAL A 142 -19.72 -21.94 22.81
CA VAL A 142 -19.11 -22.36 24.07
C VAL A 142 -18.89 -21.10 24.90
N GLU A 143 -19.64 -20.97 25.99
CA GLU A 143 -19.50 -19.80 26.88
C GLU A 143 -18.17 -19.82 27.63
N ARG A 144 -17.64 -21.02 27.88
CA ARG A 144 -16.39 -21.21 28.62
C ARG A 144 -15.59 -22.38 28.12
N LEU A 145 -14.35 -22.10 27.76
CA LEU A 145 -13.38 -23.08 27.31
C LEU A 145 -12.19 -23.11 28.28
N GLY A 146 -12.00 -24.23 28.97
CA GLY A 146 -10.90 -24.43 29.92
C GLY A 146 -9.95 -25.51 29.46
N VAL A 147 -8.75 -25.13 29.01
CA VAL A 147 -7.77 -26.07 28.46
C VAL A 147 -6.40 -25.79 29.06
N GLN A 148 -5.74 -26.82 29.61
CA GLN A 148 -4.45 -26.64 30.30
C GLN A 148 -3.25 -26.82 29.38
N GLN A 149 -3.27 -27.86 28.55
CA GLN A 149 -2.19 -28.19 27.63
C GLN A 149 -2.74 -28.90 26.39
N GLY A 150 -2.03 -28.82 25.28
CA GLY A 150 -2.36 -29.61 24.10
C GLY A 150 -1.74 -29.11 22.81
N GLY A 151 -2.18 -29.69 21.70
CA GLY A 151 -1.67 -29.37 20.38
C GLY A 151 -2.77 -29.23 19.34
N ILE A 152 -2.55 -28.35 18.37
CA ILE A 152 -3.35 -28.25 17.16
C ILE A 152 -2.43 -28.38 15.96
N VAL A 153 -2.73 -29.30 15.07
CA VAL A 153 -2.11 -29.39 13.75
C VAL A 153 -3.13 -29.01 12.71
N LEU A 154 -2.83 -27.97 11.93
CA LEU A 154 -3.68 -27.48 10.85
C LEU A 154 -2.92 -27.56 9.52
N ARG A 155 -3.38 -28.45 8.64
CA ARG A 155 -2.92 -28.56 7.26
C ARG A 155 -4.08 -28.23 6.32
N ASP A 156 -3.94 -27.17 5.54
CA ASP A 156 -4.92 -26.78 4.52
C ASP A 156 -4.18 -26.25 3.28
N PRO A 157 -3.98 -27.08 2.24
CA PRO A 157 -3.32 -26.68 1.01
C PRO A 157 -4.13 -25.68 0.19
N LEU A 158 -5.46 -25.63 0.34
CA LEU A 158 -6.30 -24.65 -0.37
C LEU A 158 -6.10 -23.24 0.17
N LEU A 159 -5.84 -23.11 1.48
CA LEU A 159 -5.51 -21.85 2.13
C LEU A 159 -3.99 -21.61 2.26
N ALA A 160 -3.17 -22.54 1.75
CA ALA A 160 -1.72 -22.59 1.92
C ALA A 160 -1.28 -22.47 3.40
N VAL A 161 -1.98 -23.19 4.30
CA VAL A 161 -1.73 -23.23 5.74
C VAL A 161 -1.11 -24.57 6.13
N ASP A 162 -0.01 -24.52 6.86
CA ASP A 162 0.67 -25.67 7.42
C ASP A 162 1.23 -25.28 8.79
N LEU A 163 0.43 -25.41 9.85
CA LEU A 163 0.73 -24.87 11.18
C LEU A 163 0.62 -25.94 12.27
N ASP A 164 1.61 -25.97 13.14
CA ASP A 164 1.62 -26.70 14.40
C ASP A 164 1.54 -25.69 15.54
N SER A 165 0.63 -25.93 16.47
CA SER A 165 0.45 -25.13 17.67
C SER A 165 0.55 -26.02 18.89
N THR A 166 1.26 -25.57 19.92
CA THR A 166 1.34 -26.24 21.22
C THR A 166 0.95 -25.26 22.31
N LEU A 167 0.03 -25.66 23.17
CA LEU A 167 -0.43 -24.93 24.34
C LEU A 167 0.14 -25.60 25.58
N ALA A 168 0.80 -24.85 26.47
CA ALA A 168 1.30 -25.36 27.73
C ALA A 168 1.27 -24.28 28.83
N PRO A 169 1.19 -24.66 30.11
CA PRO A 169 1.42 -23.72 31.21
C PRO A 169 2.81 -23.09 31.10
N ARG A 170 2.92 -21.79 31.43
CA ARG A 170 4.21 -21.09 31.41
C ARG A 170 5.19 -21.68 32.42
N ASP A 171 4.69 -21.91 33.64
CA ASP A 171 5.42 -22.50 34.76
C ASP A 171 4.44 -23.27 35.66
N ASN A 172 4.92 -24.26 36.42
CA ASN A 172 4.08 -25.09 37.30
C ASN A 172 3.34 -24.30 38.40
N ALA A 173 3.83 -23.10 38.75
CA ALA A 173 3.25 -22.23 39.77
C ALA A 173 2.40 -21.08 39.20
N SER A 174 2.43 -20.86 37.88
CA SER A 174 1.77 -19.72 37.25
C SER A 174 0.42 -20.11 36.64
N PRO A 175 -0.60 -19.25 36.74
CA PRO A 175 -1.83 -19.43 35.97
C PRO A 175 -1.64 -19.27 34.47
N ALA A 176 -0.52 -18.65 34.05
CA ALA A 176 -0.28 -18.26 32.67
C ALA A 176 -0.16 -19.47 31.74
N VAL A 177 -0.73 -19.33 30.55
CA VAL A 177 -0.63 -20.33 29.48
C VAL A 177 0.01 -19.70 28.25
N VAL A 178 0.90 -20.44 27.61
CA VAL A 178 1.61 -20.04 26.40
C VAL A 178 1.23 -20.97 25.27
N ALA A 179 0.80 -20.40 24.14
CA ALA A 179 0.65 -21.07 22.87
C ALA A 179 1.83 -20.70 21.97
N GLU A 180 2.59 -21.70 21.53
CA GLU A 180 3.61 -21.55 20.49
C GLU A 180 3.09 -22.11 19.18
N ILE A 181 3.18 -21.31 18.12
CA ILE A 181 2.69 -21.64 16.78
C ILE A 181 3.87 -21.58 15.83
N SER A 182 4.06 -22.62 15.02
CA SER A 182 5.14 -22.67 14.03
C SER A 182 4.70 -23.37 12.76
N GLY A 183 5.32 -23.04 11.63
CA GLY A 183 5.07 -23.69 10.36
C GLY A 183 5.12 -22.72 9.20
N ARG A 184 4.23 -22.90 8.22
CA ARG A 184 4.11 -22.08 7.02
C ARG A 184 2.70 -21.55 6.87
N LEU A 185 2.59 -20.26 6.58
CA LEU A 185 1.35 -19.60 6.19
C LEU A 185 1.61 -18.94 4.84
N ARG A 186 0.78 -19.23 3.84
CA ARG A 186 0.92 -18.68 2.48
C ARG A 186 2.33 -18.88 1.93
N GLU A 187 2.84 -20.11 2.07
CA GLU A 187 4.17 -20.58 1.66
C GLU A 187 5.37 -19.97 2.41
N ARG A 188 5.14 -19.02 3.32
CA ARG A 188 6.18 -18.34 4.08
C ARG A 188 6.25 -18.84 5.53
N PRO A 189 7.45 -18.85 6.17
CA PRO A 189 7.58 -19.29 7.54
C PRO A 189 6.85 -18.34 8.51
N LEU A 190 6.09 -18.93 9.43
CA LEU A 190 5.43 -18.25 10.55
C LEU A 190 5.94 -18.85 11.86
N ARG A 191 6.31 -17.99 12.80
CA ARG A 191 6.47 -18.34 14.21
C ARG A 191 5.66 -17.36 15.02
N ALA A 192 4.85 -17.82 15.97
CA ALA A 192 4.12 -16.95 16.85
C ALA A 192 4.08 -17.52 18.26
N ARG A 193 3.99 -16.63 19.24
CA ARG A 193 3.84 -16.93 20.65
C ARG A 193 2.69 -16.10 21.18
N VAL A 194 1.68 -16.74 21.74
CA VAL A 194 0.55 -16.08 22.41
C VAL A 194 0.58 -16.46 23.88
N THR A 195 0.58 -15.48 24.76
CA THR A 195 0.55 -15.66 26.21
C THR A 195 -0.79 -15.15 26.74
N LEU A 196 -1.42 -15.95 27.59
CA LEU A 196 -2.55 -15.56 28.43
C LEU A 196 -2.01 -15.44 29.86
N PRO A 197 -1.61 -14.24 30.33
CA PRO A 197 -0.94 -14.08 31.62
C PRO A 197 -1.78 -14.58 32.81
N ASP A 198 -3.09 -14.36 32.75
CA ASP A 198 -4.04 -14.77 33.78
C ASP A 198 -4.53 -16.22 33.60
N GLY A 199 -4.06 -16.88 32.55
CA GLY A 199 -4.51 -18.19 32.10
C GLY A 199 -5.82 -18.15 31.30
N PRO A 200 -6.28 -19.30 30.80
CA PRO A 200 -7.61 -19.43 30.23
C PRO A 200 -8.66 -19.15 31.31
N PRO A 201 -9.86 -18.68 30.93
CA PRO A 201 -10.92 -18.36 31.88
C PRO A 201 -11.21 -19.57 32.78
N ARG A 202 -10.96 -19.41 34.08
CA ARG A 202 -11.37 -20.39 35.10
C ARG A 202 -12.88 -20.24 35.32
N VAL A 203 -13.52 -21.31 35.75
CA VAL A 203 -14.97 -21.41 36.06
C VAL A 203 -15.53 -20.09 36.64
N PRO A 204 -16.66 -19.52 36.16
CA PRO A 204 -17.04 -18.14 36.34
C PRO A 204 -17.98 -18.01 37.54
N THR A 205 -17.79 -16.92 38.26
CA THR A 205 -18.88 -16.17 38.87
C THR A 205 -19.84 -15.64 37.79
N GLU A 206 -21.12 -15.49 38.09
CA GLU A 206 -22.25 -15.29 37.15
C GLU A 206 -22.21 -14.06 36.22
N LYS A 207 -21.12 -13.28 36.15
CA LYS A 207 -21.01 -12.10 35.29
C LYS A 207 -20.29 -12.41 33.97
N ALA A 208 -20.99 -12.30 32.86
CA ALA A 208 -20.37 -12.13 31.54
C ALA A 208 -19.50 -10.86 31.51
N GLY A 209 -18.31 -10.93 30.91
CA GLY A 209 -17.52 -9.74 30.57
C GLY A 209 -16.24 -9.48 31.38
N GLU A 210 -15.62 -10.49 32.00
CA GLU A 210 -14.28 -10.30 32.57
C GLU A 210 -13.21 -10.24 31.46
N PRO A 211 -12.35 -9.20 31.40
CA PRO A 211 -11.33 -9.07 30.37
C PRO A 211 -10.21 -10.11 30.54
N ILE A 212 -9.93 -10.86 29.49
CA ILE A 212 -8.79 -11.79 29.44
C ILE A 212 -7.60 -11.05 28.82
N ALA A 213 -6.52 -10.88 29.57
CA ALA A 213 -5.29 -10.33 29.02
C ALA A 213 -4.67 -11.28 27.97
N VAL A 214 -4.27 -10.72 26.83
CA VAL A 214 -3.65 -11.45 25.72
C VAL A 214 -2.41 -10.69 25.27
N GLU A 215 -1.28 -11.37 25.28
CA GLU A 215 -0.02 -10.89 24.73
C GLU A 215 0.36 -11.79 23.55
N GLY A 216 0.80 -11.20 22.44
CA GLY A 216 1.11 -11.93 21.22
C GLY A 216 2.38 -11.41 20.57
N GLN A 217 3.23 -12.32 20.12
CA GLN A 217 4.40 -12.01 19.31
C GLN A 217 4.37 -12.89 18.06
N ALA A 218 4.67 -12.34 16.90
CA ALA A 218 4.70 -13.11 15.66
C ALA A 218 5.80 -12.64 14.70
N ASP A 219 6.50 -13.60 14.12
CA ASP A 219 7.48 -13.47 13.07
C ASP A 219 6.93 -14.10 11.78
N TYR A 220 6.73 -13.28 10.74
CA TYR A 220 6.20 -13.73 9.45
C TYR A 220 7.01 -13.13 8.30
N ALA A 221 7.83 -13.93 7.62
CA ALA A 221 8.62 -13.48 6.46
C ALA A 221 9.41 -12.16 6.69
N GLY A 222 9.97 -11.95 7.89
CA GLY A 222 10.69 -10.73 8.27
C GLY A 222 9.82 -9.60 8.84
N LEU A 223 8.50 -9.79 8.89
CA LEU A 223 7.58 -9.00 9.70
C LEU A 223 7.68 -9.45 11.15
N HIS A 224 7.79 -8.50 12.08
CA HIS A 224 7.69 -8.74 13.51
C HIS A 224 6.49 -7.96 14.04
N LEU A 225 5.60 -8.65 14.75
CA LEU A 225 4.39 -8.11 15.33
C LEU A 225 4.39 -8.40 16.82
N ASP A 226 4.13 -7.36 17.61
CA ASP A 226 3.89 -7.43 19.03
C ASP A 226 2.47 -6.89 19.30
N PHE A 227 1.71 -7.60 20.12
CA PHE A 227 0.35 -7.27 20.50
C PHE A 227 0.20 -7.41 22.01
N ALA A 228 -0.48 -6.45 22.64
CA ALA A 228 -0.88 -6.53 24.04
C ALA A 228 -2.29 -5.95 24.18
N GLY A 229 -3.21 -6.72 24.75
CA GLY A 229 -4.60 -6.30 24.81
C GLY A 229 -5.46 -7.18 25.68
N THR A 230 -6.76 -7.04 25.51
CA THR A 230 -7.78 -7.82 26.20
C THR A 230 -8.81 -8.38 25.24
N LEU A 231 -9.28 -9.57 25.56
CA LEU A 231 -10.44 -10.20 24.93
C LEU A 231 -11.59 -10.19 25.94
N VAL A 232 -12.68 -9.53 25.61
CA VAL A 232 -13.90 -9.47 26.45
C VAL A 232 -15.05 -10.07 25.65
N ALA A 233 -15.56 -11.21 26.08
CA ALA A 233 -16.52 -12.01 25.31
C ALA A 233 -16.00 -12.26 23.88
N ASP A 234 -16.55 -11.56 22.89
CA ASP A 234 -16.24 -11.61 21.46
C ASP A 234 -15.64 -10.29 20.95
N ALA A 235 -15.06 -9.46 21.82
CA ALA A 235 -14.39 -8.22 21.43
C ALA A 235 -12.91 -8.22 21.81
N LEU A 236 -12.03 -8.08 20.82
CA LEU A 236 -10.59 -7.90 21.00
C LEU A 236 -10.25 -6.41 20.98
N ARG A 237 -9.51 -5.91 21.97
CA ARG A 237 -8.97 -4.55 21.99
C ARG A 237 -7.54 -4.56 22.49
N GLY A 238 -6.63 -3.85 21.85
CA GLY A 238 -5.24 -3.81 22.31
C GLY A 238 -4.36 -2.84 21.54
N THR A 239 -3.12 -2.75 21.98
CA THR A 239 -2.05 -2.07 21.26
C THR A 239 -1.31 -3.05 20.37
N VAL A 240 -0.82 -2.55 19.25
CA VAL A 240 -0.04 -3.32 18.29
C VAL A 240 1.18 -2.52 17.87
N ALA A 241 2.33 -3.19 17.82
CA ALA A 241 3.54 -2.69 17.22
C ALA A 241 3.97 -3.66 16.10
N VAL A 242 4.24 -3.12 14.92
CA VAL A 242 4.62 -3.93 13.76
C VAL A 242 5.85 -3.32 13.11
N ARG A 243 6.84 -4.13 12.77
CA ARG A 243 8.01 -3.71 12.00
C ARG A 243 8.31 -4.71 10.89
N GLY A 244 8.74 -4.23 9.74
CA GLY A 244 9.07 -5.11 8.63
C GLY A 244 9.74 -4.37 7.46
N PRO A 245 10.21 -5.10 6.44
CA PRO A 245 10.90 -4.50 5.31
C PRO A 245 9.96 -3.82 4.31
N SER A 246 8.66 -4.14 4.31
CA SER A 246 7.66 -3.54 3.40
C SER A 246 6.23 -3.74 3.89
N LEU A 247 5.33 -2.75 3.70
CA LEU A 247 3.91 -2.86 4.06
C LEU A 247 3.17 -3.97 3.28
N SER A 248 3.65 -4.34 2.10
CA SER A 248 3.08 -5.43 1.30
C SER A 248 3.11 -6.80 2.00
N LEU A 249 4.05 -7.03 2.93
CA LEU A 249 4.08 -8.24 3.76
C LEU A 249 2.96 -8.25 4.81
N LEU A 250 2.68 -7.10 5.41
CA LEU A 250 1.54 -6.92 6.31
C LEU A 250 0.23 -7.15 5.55
N GLY A 251 0.14 -6.63 4.31
CA GLY A 251 -0.99 -6.88 3.42
C GLY A 251 -1.20 -8.38 3.17
N ARG A 252 -0.12 -9.11 2.83
CA ARG A 252 -0.17 -10.56 2.62
C ARG A 252 -0.57 -11.35 3.87
N LEU A 253 -0.19 -10.92 5.08
CA LEU A 253 -0.58 -11.59 6.33
C LEU A 253 -2.10 -11.51 6.57
N PHE A 254 -2.71 -10.36 6.29
CA PHE A 254 -4.13 -10.09 6.54
C PHE A 254 -5.02 -10.18 5.28
N ASP A 255 -4.48 -10.72 4.20
CA ASP A 255 -5.14 -10.80 2.88
C ASP A 255 -5.66 -9.49 2.31
N THR A 256 -4.94 -8.41 2.57
CA THR A 256 -5.27 -7.06 2.11
C THR A 256 -4.19 -6.51 1.18
N THR A 257 -4.54 -5.47 0.43
CA THR A 257 -3.73 -4.93 -0.65
C THR A 257 -3.01 -3.68 -0.17
N LEU A 258 -1.77 -3.86 0.30
CA LEU A 258 -0.90 -2.77 0.73
C LEU A 258 0.27 -2.58 -0.24
N PRO A 259 0.71 -1.34 -0.49
CA PRO A 259 1.77 -1.06 -1.45
C PRO A 259 3.12 -1.60 -0.99
N THR A 260 4.01 -1.84 -1.95
CA THR A 260 5.42 -2.08 -1.64
C THR A 260 6.06 -0.75 -1.24
N THR A 261 6.65 -0.71 -0.05
CA THR A 261 7.28 0.49 0.53
C THR A 261 8.71 0.22 0.97
N ALA A 262 9.41 1.27 1.38
CA ALA A 262 10.59 1.16 2.23
C ALA A 262 10.28 0.46 3.58
N PRO A 263 11.31 0.04 4.35
CA PRO A 263 11.13 -0.54 5.67
C PRO A 263 10.29 0.35 6.58
N PHE A 264 9.43 -0.27 7.39
CA PHE A 264 8.47 0.44 8.21
C PHE A 264 8.47 -0.02 9.66
N ARG A 265 8.03 0.88 10.54
CA ARG A 265 7.63 0.60 11.92
C ARG A 265 6.31 1.31 12.19
N LEU A 266 5.36 0.59 12.73
CA LEU A 266 4.01 1.05 13.02
C LEU A 266 3.69 0.76 14.48
N GLN A 267 3.03 1.70 15.14
CA GLN A 267 2.49 1.57 16.49
C GLN A 267 1.08 2.14 16.51
N GLY A 268 0.16 1.43 17.15
CA GLY A 268 -1.23 1.82 17.19
C GLY A 268 -2.06 0.96 18.12
N SER A 269 -3.37 1.09 17.99
CA SER A 269 -4.35 0.24 18.64
C SER A 269 -5.27 -0.40 17.62
N VAL A 270 -5.77 -1.57 17.98
CA VAL A 270 -6.71 -2.34 17.18
C VAL A 270 -7.88 -2.74 18.06
N ALA A 271 -9.08 -2.64 17.51
CA ALA A 271 -10.31 -3.14 18.11
C ALA A 271 -11.08 -3.94 17.06
N ARG A 272 -11.57 -5.11 17.43
CA ARG A 272 -12.44 -5.94 16.60
C ARG A 272 -13.57 -6.50 17.44
N ASP A 273 -14.78 -6.41 16.90
CA ASP A 273 -15.93 -7.15 17.38
C ASP A 273 -16.08 -8.41 16.51
N PHE A 274 -16.24 -9.59 17.11
CA PHE A 274 -16.40 -10.87 16.41
C PHE A 274 -17.88 -11.27 16.26
N GLY A 275 -18.83 -10.38 16.60
CA GLY A 275 -20.26 -10.55 16.37
C GLY A 275 -20.67 -10.51 14.88
N GLU A 276 -21.94 -10.19 14.61
CA GLU A 276 -22.57 -10.35 13.28
C GLU A 276 -21.95 -9.47 12.16
N SER A 277 -21.29 -8.36 12.51
CA SER A 277 -20.61 -7.46 11.56
C SER A 277 -19.16 -7.21 11.99
N PRO A 278 -18.22 -8.13 11.69
CA PRO A 278 -16.87 -8.08 12.25
C PRO A 278 -16.00 -7.02 11.56
N GLN A 279 -16.11 -5.79 12.04
CA GLN A 279 -15.28 -4.66 11.59
C GLN A 279 -14.04 -4.49 12.46
N TRP A 280 -12.90 -4.32 11.82
CA TRP A 280 -11.67 -3.90 12.49
C TRP A 280 -11.61 -2.39 12.54
N ARG A 281 -11.40 -1.82 13.72
CA ARG A 281 -11.03 -0.41 13.91
C ARG A 281 -9.55 -0.35 14.25
N ILE A 282 -8.80 0.39 13.45
CA ILE A 282 -7.35 0.47 13.52
C ILE A 282 -6.98 1.94 13.68
N THR A 283 -6.37 2.29 14.81
CA THR A 283 -5.84 3.62 15.06
C THR A 283 -4.33 3.55 15.02
N VAL A 284 -3.73 4.11 13.98
CA VAL A 284 -2.28 4.20 13.81
C VAL A 284 -1.80 5.50 14.46
N ALA A 285 -1.28 5.38 15.68
CA ALA A 285 -0.73 6.51 16.43
C ALA A 285 0.57 7.04 15.80
N SER A 286 1.42 6.14 15.31
CA SER A 286 2.59 6.50 14.51
C SER A 286 2.99 5.39 13.55
N ALA A 287 3.34 5.76 12.34
CA ALA A 287 3.93 4.89 11.34
C ALA A 287 5.10 5.60 10.67
N ARG A 288 6.30 5.07 10.85
CA ARG A 288 7.48 5.49 10.12
C ARG A 288 7.69 4.56 8.94
N VAL A 289 7.62 5.07 7.72
CA VAL A 289 7.87 4.32 6.48
C VAL A 289 9.05 4.96 5.78
N GLY A 290 10.23 4.34 5.82
CA GLY A 290 11.47 5.00 5.40
C GLY A 290 11.72 6.28 6.20
N ARG A 291 11.63 7.44 5.54
CA ARG A 291 11.78 8.79 6.11
C ARG A 291 10.43 9.50 6.32
N SER A 292 9.33 8.85 5.96
CA SER A 292 7.98 9.37 6.12
C SER A 292 7.43 9.09 7.52
N ASP A 293 6.79 10.09 8.13
CA ASP A 293 6.09 9.98 9.42
C ASP A 293 4.58 10.20 9.21
N LEU A 294 3.83 9.10 9.37
CA LEU A 294 2.40 8.97 9.08
C LEU A 294 1.61 8.58 10.35
N ALA A 295 0.32 8.84 10.33
CA ALA A 295 -0.66 8.43 11.33
C ALA A 295 -2.04 8.31 10.65
N GLY A 296 -3.01 7.68 11.29
CA GLY A 296 -4.33 7.57 10.69
C GLY A 296 -5.30 6.72 11.46
N GLU A 297 -6.54 6.74 11.02
CA GLU A 297 -7.63 5.93 11.57
C GLU A 297 -8.31 5.22 10.42
N PHE A 298 -8.49 3.91 10.56
CA PHE A 298 -9.00 3.05 9.51
C PHE A 298 -10.05 2.10 10.05
N THR A 299 -11.05 1.81 9.23
CA THR A 299 -12.04 0.76 9.44
C THR A 299 -11.91 -0.24 8.31
N TYR A 300 -11.68 -1.51 8.66
CA TYR A 300 -11.58 -2.61 7.70
C TYR A 300 -12.75 -3.57 7.89
N ASP A 301 -13.57 -3.68 6.85
CA ASP A 301 -14.71 -4.58 6.77
C ASP A 301 -14.36 -5.77 5.87
N ALA A 302 -14.11 -6.91 6.52
CA ALA A 302 -13.79 -8.16 5.82
C ALA A 302 -15.04 -8.93 5.34
N ALA A 303 -16.23 -8.54 5.81
CA ALA A 303 -17.49 -9.18 5.41
C ALA A 303 -18.06 -8.60 4.11
N ALA A 304 -17.64 -7.37 3.75
CA ALA A 304 -17.89 -6.80 2.45
C ALA A 304 -17.26 -7.64 1.32
N SER A 305 -17.89 -7.65 0.14
CA SER A 305 -17.41 -8.38 -1.04
C SER A 305 -17.32 -7.43 -2.24
N PRO A 306 -16.13 -6.93 -2.62
CA PRO A 306 -14.82 -7.18 -1.99
C PRO A 306 -14.69 -6.52 -0.60
N PRO A 307 -13.69 -6.91 0.22
CA PRO A 307 -13.42 -6.25 1.48
C PRO A 307 -13.22 -4.75 1.31
N ARG A 308 -13.55 -3.97 2.34
CA ARG A 308 -13.53 -2.50 2.27
C ARG A 308 -12.66 -1.87 3.35
N LEU A 309 -11.83 -0.91 2.96
CA LEU A 309 -10.97 -0.12 3.86
C LEU A 309 -11.30 1.37 3.75
N ASP A 310 -11.94 1.94 4.77
CA ASP A 310 -12.20 3.38 4.85
C ASP A 310 -11.34 4.04 5.94
N GLY A 311 -11.07 5.33 5.83
CA GLY A 311 -10.32 6.01 6.89
C GLY A 311 -9.72 7.36 6.53
N THR A 312 -8.84 7.81 7.41
CA THR A 312 -8.03 9.02 7.22
C THR A 312 -6.55 8.70 7.34
N LEU A 313 -5.75 9.28 6.44
CA LEU A 313 -4.29 9.24 6.46
C LEU A 313 -3.78 10.65 6.71
N THR A 314 -3.06 10.81 7.79
CA THR A 314 -2.39 12.07 8.16
C THR A 314 -0.89 11.89 8.23
N GLY A 315 -0.13 12.96 8.09
CA GLY A 315 1.33 12.88 8.15
C GLY A 315 1.97 14.24 8.35
N ARG A 316 3.11 14.24 9.06
CA ARG A 316 3.89 15.46 9.28
C ARG A 316 4.84 15.71 8.12
N ASN A 317 5.55 14.65 7.73
CA ASN A 317 6.50 14.66 6.63
C ASN A 317 6.31 13.37 5.84
N PHE A 318 5.97 13.49 4.57
CA PHE A 318 5.86 12.36 3.66
C PHE A 318 6.89 12.53 2.54
N VAL A 319 7.67 11.48 2.27
CA VAL A 319 8.73 11.53 1.27
C VAL A 319 8.35 10.61 0.12
N LEU A 320 8.10 11.20 -1.06
CA LEU A 320 7.62 10.45 -2.23
C LEU A 320 8.54 9.29 -2.61
N ALA A 321 9.85 9.45 -2.41
CA ALA A 321 10.83 8.40 -2.68
C ALA A 321 10.62 7.12 -1.84
N ASP A 322 9.93 7.19 -0.69
CA ASP A 322 9.63 6.01 0.12
C ASP A 322 8.52 5.14 -0.51
N LEU A 323 7.74 5.70 -1.45
CA LEU A 323 6.79 4.98 -2.32
C LEU A 323 7.37 4.60 -3.69
N ALA A 324 8.59 5.03 -4.03
CA ALA A 324 9.24 4.60 -5.27
C ALA A 324 9.27 3.07 -5.46
N PRO A 325 9.38 2.23 -4.41
CA PRO A 325 9.28 0.78 -4.55
C PRO A 325 7.98 0.30 -5.20
N ALA A 326 6.86 0.98 -4.94
CA ALA A 326 5.57 0.68 -5.57
C ALA A 326 5.57 0.91 -7.09
N PHE A 327 6.52 1.70 -7.60
CA PHE A 327 6.71 2.03 -9.02
C PHE A 327 7.84 1.23 -9.68
N GLY A 328 8.12 0.03 -9.20
CA GLY A 328 9.01 -0.93 -9.86
C GLY A 328 10.51 -0.72 -9.59
N THR A 329 10.89 0.22 -8.71
CA THR A 329 12.30 0.45 -8.33
C THR A 329 12.83 -0.57 -7.31
N ARG A 330 11.95 -1.35 -6.69
CA ARG A 330 12.30 -2.48 -5.82
C ARG A 330 11.41 -3.69 -6.09
N ASP A 331 11.90 -4.87 -5.72
CA ASP A 331 11.10 -6.09 -5.74
C ASP A 331 10.17 -6.22 -4.52
N ALA A 332 9.37 -7.30 -4.49
CA ALA A 332 8.38 -7.58 -3.44
C ALA A 332 9.00 -7.91 -2.07
N ASP A 333 10.32 -8.13 -2.03
CA ASP A 333 11.09 -8.39 -0.81
C ASP A 333 11.93 -7.14 -0.41
N GLY A 334 11.90 -6.07 -1.22
CA GLY A 334 12.48 -4.76 -0.92
C GLY A 334 13.92 -4.55 -1.44
N ALA A 335 14.42 -5.40 -2.34
CA ALA A 335 15.73 -5.22 -2.98
C ALA A 335 15.66 -4.22 -4.15
N VAL A 336 16.72 -3.43 -4.34
CA VAL A 336 16.79 -2.43 -5.43
C VAL A 336 16.90 -3.13 -6.78
N VAL A 337 15.99 -2.82 -7.70
CA VAL A 337 16.01 -3.32 -9.07
C VAL A 337 16.44 -2.18 -9.98
N ARG A 338 17.51 -2.40 -10.75
CA ARG A 338 17.96 -1.48 -11.79
C ARG A 338 17.42 -1.95 -13.14
N PRO A 339 16.90 -1.05 -14.00
CA PRO A 339 16.51 -1.42 -15.35
C PRO A 339 17.72 -1.95 -16.14
N ALA A 340 17.50 -2.97 -16.97
CA ALA A 340 18.55 -3.56 -17.79
C ALA A 340 18.92 -2.68 -19.01
N GLY A 341 20.12 -2.88 -19.56
CA GLY A 341 20.49 -2.31 -20.87
C GLY A 341 20.67 -0.79 -20.91
N GLY A 342 21.11 -0.16 -19.81
CA GLY A 342 21.34 1.29 -19.77
C GLY A 342 20.06 2.12 -19.73
N ARG A 343 18.91 1.49 -19.46
CA ARG A 343 17.62 2.17 -19.30
C ARG A 343 17.48 2.80 -17.91
N THR A 344 16.65 3.82 -17.82
CA THR A 344 16.35 4.59 -16.62
C THR A 344 14.93 4.34 -16.12
N LEU A 345 13.99 4.01 -17.01
CA LEU A 345 12.60 3.78 -16.64
C LEU A 345 12.38 2.34 -16.17
N PRO A 346 11.78 2.11 -14.98
CA PRO A 346 11.46 0.77 -14.51
C PRO A 346 10.47 0.06 -15.45
N ASP A 347 10.86 -1.12 -15.94
CA ASP A 347 10.05 -2.01 -16.77
C ASP A 347 9.38 -3.14 -15.97
N ARG A 348 9.68 -3.24 -14.68
CA ARG A 348 9.05 -4.18 -13.74
C ARG A 348 7.52 -3.95 -13.70
N PRO A 349 6.71 -5.03 -13.82
CA PRO A 349 5.27 -4.94 -13.61
C PRO A 349 4.92 -4.46 -12.20
N LEU A 350 4.06 -3.45 -12.14
CA LEU A 350 3.38 -2.93 -10.97
C LEU A 350 2.34 -3.97 -10.52
N ASP A 351 2.12 -4.06 -9.20
CA ASP A 351 1.16 -4.98 -8.59
C ASP A 351 -0.29 -4.47 -8.70
N LEU A 352 -0.74 -4.29 -9.94
CA LEU A 352 -2.07 -3.79 -10.29
C LEU A 352 -3.19 -4.83 -10.09
N PRO A 353 -2.99 -6.14 -10.30
CA PRO A 353 -4.02 -7.15 -9.99
C PRO A 353 -4.45 -7.13 -8.52
N SER A 354 -3.58 -6.67 -7.61
CA SER A 354 -3.96 -6.49 -6.22
C SER A 354 -5.08 -5.44 -6.05
N LEU A 355 -5.19 -4.43 -6.92
CA LEU A 355 -6.21 -3.38 -6.81
C LEU A 355 -7.65 -3.88 -7.00
N THR A 356 -7.88 -5.08 -7.54
CA THR A 356 -9.23 -5.63 -7.69
C THR A 356 -9.70 -6.43 -6.47
N ARG A 357 -8.83 -6.63 -5.46
CA ARG A 357 -9.12 -7.46 -4.26
C ARG A 357 -9.68 -6.68 -3.07
N LEU A 358 -9.69 -5.36 -3.14
CA LEU A 358 -10.07 -4.47 -2.04
C LEU A 358 -10.73 -3.21 -2.61
N ASP A 359 -11.78 -2.72 -1.97
CA ASP A 359 -12.29 -1.37 -2.16
C ASP A 359 -11.82 -0.45 -1.01
N ALA A 360 -11.58 0.83 -1.30
CA ALA A 360 -11.09 1.77 -0.28
C ALA A 360 -11.59 3.19 -0.45
N GLY A 361 -11.72 3.90 0.68
CA GLY A 361 -12.08 5.32 0.75
C GLY A 361 -11.25 6.04 1.80
N ILE A 362 -10.14 6.67 1.38
CA ILE A 362 -9.17 7.30 2.28
C ILE A 362 -9.12 8.82 2.06
N ALA A 363 -9.39 9.58 3.12
CA ALA A 363 -9.11 11.02 3.14
C ALA A 363 -7.63 11.24 3.50
N ILE A 364 -6.92 12.03 2.69
CA ILE A 364 -5.49 12.29 2.86
C ILE A 364 -5.29 13.74 3.29
N ASP A 365 -4.60 13.96 4.41
CA ASP A 365 -4.16 15.27 4.90
C ASP A 365 -2.71 15.23 5.36
N LEU A 366 -1.79 15.57 4.45
CA LEU A 366 -0.36 15.59 4.70
C LEU A 366 0.11 17.04 4.87
N ARG A 367 0.76 17.35 5.98
CA ARG A 367 1.26 18.71 6.26
C ARG A 367 2.38 19.10 5.30
N GLN A 368 3.23 18.15 4.95
CA GLN A 368 4.37 18.36 4.08
C GLN A 368 4.68 17.10 3.26
N VAL A 369 4.97 17.29 1.97
CA VAL A 369 5.40 16.26 1.04
C VAL A 369 6.70 16.67 0.37
N ASP A 370 7.76 15.91 0.61
CA ASP A 370 9.04 16.01 -0.08
C ASP A 370 8.96 15.24 -1.42
N LEU A 371 9.09 16.00 -2.52
CA LEU A 371 9.07 15.49 -3.90
C LEU A 371 10.42 14.95 -4.36
N GLY A 372 11.47 15.06 -3.54
CA GLY A 372 12.80 14.57 -3.83
C GLY A 372 13.75 15.62 -4.38
N ALA A 373 14.91 15.15 -4.85
CA ALA A 373 16.09 15.99 -5.04
C ALA A 373 15.96 17.10 -6.10
N ALA A 374 15.04 16.99 -7.06
CA ALA A 374 14.83 18.01 -8.10
C ALA A 374 14.19 19.30 -7.55
N PHE A 375 13.45 19.20 -6.45
CA PHE A 375 12.64 20.28 -5.91
C PHE A 375 13.29 20.88 -4.66
N ARG A 376 13.14 22.19 -4.47
CA ARG A 376 13.63 22.92 -3.30
C ARG A 376 12.59 23.05 -2.21
N GLN A 377 11.37 23.41 -2.61
CA GLN A 377 10.27 23.54 -1.68
C GLN A 377 9.36 22.32 -1.74
N PRO A 378 9.00 21.75 -0.58
CA PRO A 378 8.04 20.67 -0.52
C PRO A 378 6.65 21.17 -0.92
N ILE A 379 5.72 20.24 -1.09
CA ILE A 379 4.29 20.57 -1.08
C ILE A 379 3.85 20.69 0.37
N ALA A 380 3.17 21.77 0.74
CA ALA A 380 2.64 22.00 2.08
C ALA A 380 1.42 22.94 2.07
N PRO A 381 0.20 22.47 2.43
CA PRO A 381 -0.20 21.09 2.65
C PRO A 381 -0.45 20.33 1.33
N LEU A 382 -0.66 19.00 1.42
CA LEU A 382 -1.30 18.16 0.40
C LEU A 382 -2.57 17.55 1.01
N ARG A 383 -3.72 17.93 0.45
CA ARG A 383 -5.02 17.30 0.75
C ARG A 383 -5.57 16.61 -0.50
N ALA A 384 -6.15 15.44 -0.33
CA ALA A 384 -6.75 14.69 -1.43
C ALA A 384 -7.73 13.63 -0.91
N ARG A 385 -8.53 13.05 -1.82
CA ARG A 385 -9.34 11.86 -1.54
C ARG A 385 -8.91 10.72 -2.44
N LEU A 386 -8.53 9.60 -1.82
CA LEU A 386 -8.22 8.36 -2.52
C LEU A 386 -9.43 7.45 -2.48
N THR A 387 -9.88 7.00 -3.64
CA THR A 387 -10.93 5.99 -3.78
C THR A 387 -10.42 4.82 -4.60
N LEU A 388 -10.72 3.60 -4.16
CA LEU A 388 -10.49 2.37 -4.90
C LEU A 388 -11.83 1.64 -4.99
N ALA A 389 -12.33 1.45 -6.21
CA ALA A 389 -13.58 0.75 -6.43
C ALA A 389 -13.45 -0.15 -7.67
N GLY A 390 -13.58 -1.46 -7.48
CA GLY A 390 -13.56 -2.43 -8.59
C GLY A 390 -12.31 -2.35 -9.47
N GLY A 391 -11.13 -2.16 -8.86
CA GLY A 391 -9.86 -2.02 -9.59
C GLY A 391 -9.56 -0.64 -10.15
N ARG A 392 -10.42 0.37 -9.92
CA ARG A 392 -10.16 1.76 -10.30
C ARG A 392 -9.72 2.58 -9.09
N LEU A 393 -8.44 2.94 -9.05
CA LEU A 393 -7.86 3.82 -8.03
C LEU A 393 -7.89 5.27 -8.53
N THR A 394 -8.48 6.18 -7.78
CA THR A 394 -8.55 7.61 -8.10
C THR A 394 -8.06 8.43 -6.91
N LEU A 395 -7.15 9.38 -7.17
CA LEU A 395 -6.77 10.43 -6.25
C LEU A 395 -7.36 11.74 -6.76
N ALA A 396 -8.48 12.14 -6.18
CA ALA A 396 -9.25 13.32 -6.56
C ALA A 396 -9.13 14.44 -5.52
N ASP A 397 -9.73 15.59 -5.83
CA ASP A 397 -9.75 16.78 -4.96
C ASP A 397 -8.36 17.17 -4.44
N ILE A 398 -7.35 17.03 -5.30
CA ILE A 398 -5.98 17.40 -4.95
C ILE A 398 -5.97 18.90 -4.69
N ASP A 399 -5.65 19.28 -3.44
CA ASP A 399 -5.37 20.64 -3.03
C ASP A 399 -3.98 20.67 -2.41
N ALA A 400 -3.02 21.07 -3.23
CA ALA A 400 -1.62 21.12 -2.89
C ALA A 400 -1.08 22.54 -3.06
N ARG A 401 -0.14 22.94 -2.21
CA ARG A 401 0.56 24.23 -2.33
C ARG A 401 2.05 24.01 -2.33
N SER A 402 2.76 24.68 -3.24
CA SER A 402 4.23 24.67 -3.26
C SER A 402 4.71 25.97 -3.90
N ALA A 403 5.81 26.54 -3.38
CA ALA A 403 6.39 27.76 -3.92
C ALA A 403 5.37 28.91 -4.12
N ARG A 404 4.50 29.14 -3.12
CA ARG A 404 3.39 30.12 -3.12
C ARG A 404 2.26 29.85 -4.12
N GLY A 405 2.42 28.90 -5.02
CA GLY A 405 1.39 28.51 -5.98
C GLY A 405 0.51 27.38 -5.48
N ARG A 406 -0.51 27.07 -6.29
CA ARG A 406 -1.46 25.98 -6.08
C ARG A 406 -1.28 24.90 -7.15
N LEU A 407 -1.39 23.65 -6.73
CA LEU A 407 -1.48 22.47 -7.56
C LEU A 407 -2.83 21.81 -7.29
N SER A 408 -3.59 21.52 -8.33
CA SER A 408 -4.90 20.88 -8.22
C SER A 408 -5.15 19.88 -9.34
N GLY A 409 -6.05 18.93 -9.15
CA GLY A 409 -6.44 18.00 -10.21
C GLY A 409 -6.83 16.62 -9.72
N THR A 410 -6.65 15.64 -10.60
CA THR A 410 -6.99 14.24 -10.38
C THR A 410 -5.98 13.33 -11.06
N LEU A 411 -5.59 12.27 -10.35
CA LEU A 411 -4.83 11.14 -10.88
C LEU A 411 -5.70 9.89 -10.79
N ALA A 412 -5.65 9.01 -11.80
CA ALA A 412 -6.40 7.77 -11.76
C ALA A 412 -5.65 6.64 -12.46
N VAL A 413 -5.86 5.41 -11.99
CA VAL A 413 -5.51 4.18 -12.69
C VAL A 413 -6.70 3.23 -12.70
N ASP A 414 -7.01 2.71 -13.88
CA ASP A 414 -8.02 1.68 -14.11
C ASP A 414 -7.31 0.36 -14.42
N ALA A 415 -7.25 -0.52 -13.42
CA ALA A 415 -6.63 -1.84 -13.51
C ALA A 415 -7.66 -2.97 -13.79
N SER A 416 -8.91 -2.62 -14.12
CA SER A 416 -9.94 -3.62 -14.46
C SER A 416 -9.68 -4.34 -15.79
N GLN A 417 -8.82 -3.78 -16.65
CA GLN A 417 -8.48 -4.31 -17.96
C GLN A 417 -7.05 -4.90 -17.99
N PRO A 418 -6.77 -5.90 -18.85
CA PRO A 418 -5.44 -6.51 -18.97
C PRO A 418 -4.31 -5.52 -19.27
N ARG A 419 -4.65 -4.42 -19.95
CA ARG A 419 -3.76 -3.27 -20.19
C ARG A 419 -4.29 -2.07 -19.40
N PRO A 420 -3.76 -1.81 -18.19
CA PRO A 420 -4.27 -0.77 -17.30
C PRO A 420 -4.12 0.62 -17.91
N GLN A 421 -5.13 1.47 -17.69
CA GLN A 421 -5.14 2.85 -18.16
C GLN A 421 -4.85 3.80 -17.01
N TRP A 422 -3.92 4.73 -17.23
CA TRP A 422 -3.54 5.78 -16.30
C TRP A 422 -4.01 7.13 -16.84
N ARG A 423 -4.48 8.02 -15.97
CA ARG A 423 -4.89 9.37 -16.33
C ARG A 423 -4.33 10.37 -15.32
N ALA A 424 -3.87 11.50 -15.84
CA ALA A 424 -3.48 12.66 -15.06
C ALA A 424 -4.12 13.92 -15.65
N ASP A 425 -5.00 14.56 -14.89
CA ASP A 425 -5.50 15.91 -15.18
C ASP A 425 -5.05 16.82 -14.03
N LEU A 426 -4.01 17.62 -14.27
CA LEU A 426 -3.39 18.46 -13.24
C LEU A 426 -3.31 19.90 -13.73
N GLY A 427 -3.42 20.84 -12.80
CA GLY A 427 -3.29 22.27 -13.02
C GLY A 427 -2.35 22.91 -12.00
N TRP A 428 -1.52 23.84 -12.47
CA TRP A 428 -0.61 24.66 -11.68
C TRP A 428 -1.03 26.12 -11.82
N ASP A 429 -1.01 26.85 -10.72
CA ASP A 429 -1.33 28.26 -10.70
C ASP A 429 -0.38 29.02 -9.76
N GLY A 430 0.37 29.97 -10.31
CA GLY A 430 1.21 30.89 -9.53
C GLY A 430 2.43 30.25 -8.85
N VAL A 431 2.97 29.15 -9.36
CA VAL A 431 4.11 28.44 -8.73
C VAL A 431 5.42 29.18 -9.00
N ARG A 432 6.12 29.63 -7.95
CA ARG A 432 7.38 30.39 -8.08
C ARG A 432 8.57 29.50 -8.42
N LEU A 433 9.03 29.55 -9.67
CA LEU A 433 10.06 28.64 -10.18
C LEU A 433 11.41 28.77 -9.45
N ASP A 434 11.78 30.01 -9.09
CA ASP A 434 12.98 30.35 -8.32
C ASP A 434 13.03 29.69 -6.93
N ARG A 435 11.86 29.30 -6.42
CA ARG A 435 11.70 28.62 -5.12
C ARG A 435 11.38 27.14 -5.27
N TRP A 436 10.87 26.72 -6.42
CA TRP A 436 10.40 25.36 -6.63
C TRP A 436 11.51 24.43 -7.13
N LEU A 437 12.33 24.87 -8.09
CA LEU A 437 13.35 24.03 -8.74
C LEU A 437 14.75 24.33 -8.23
N LYS A 438 15.58 23.30 -8.00
CA LYS A 438 17.01 23.50 -7.68
C LYS A 438 17.79 24.07 -8.84
N ALA A 439 17.51 23.60 -10.06
CA ALA A 439 18.18 24.03 -11.28
C ALA A 439 17.92 25.51 -11.65
N ALA A 440 16.97 26.18 -10.98
CA ALA A 440 16.74 27.62 -11.17
C ALA A 440 17.80 28.48 -10.49
N GLN A 441 18.68 27.93 -9.64
CA GLN A 441 19.74 28.67 -8.96
C GLN A 441 21.10 28.48 -9.60
N ALA A 442 21.93 29.51 -9.49
CA ALA A 442 23.32 29.44 -9.90
C ALA A 442 24.13 28.43 -9.06
N ALA A 443 25.12 27.79 -9.70
CA ALA A 443 25.99 26.80 -9.06
C ALA A 443 26.67 27.38 -7.81
N ASP A 444 26.51 26.68 -6.70
CA ASP A 444 26.52 27.21 -5.32
C ASP A 444 27.88 27.10 -4.60
N ASP A 445 28.81 26.28 -5.10
CA ASP A 445 29.86 25.73 -4.21
C ASP A 445 31.15 26.56 -4.11
N ASP A 446 31.46 27.42 -5.08
CA ASP A 446 32.70 28.21 -5.09
C ASP A 446 32.51 29.67 -4.65
N ILE A 447 31.32 30.24 -4.90
CA ILE A 447 30.99 31.65 -4.55
C ILE A 447 30.60 31.78 -3.07
N ARG A 448 29.86 30.81 -2.51
CA ARG A 448 29.52 30.82 -1.07
C ARG A 448 30.75 30.80 -0.14
N ARG A 449 31.88 30.26 -0.61
CA ARG A 449 33.15 30.26 0.15
C ARG A 449 33.78 31.66 0.26
N ARG A 450 33.38 32.61 -0.58
CA ARG A 450 33.95 33.97 -0.64
C ARG A 450 33.21 35.00 0.22
N GLY A 451 32.10 34.61 0.86
CA GLY A 451 31.33 35.50 1.75
C GLY A 451 30.41 36.49 1.04
N ASP A 452 30.25 36.36 -0.28
CA ASP A 452 29.35 37.22 -1.08
C ASP A 452 27.88 36.79 -0.96
N GLU A 453 26.99 37.75 -1.27
CA GLU A 453 25.53 37.56 -1.31
C GLU A 453 25.14 36.37 -2.20
N ALA A 454 24.14 35.58 -1.78
CA ALA A 454 23.75 34.37 -2.50
C ALA A 454 23.47 34.70 -3.98
N PRO A 455 24.06 33.96 -4.95
CA PRO A 455 23.98 34.35 -6.34
C PRO A 455 22.51 34.33 -6.80
N PRO A 456 22.09 35.32 -7.62
CA PRO A 456 20.73 35.41 -8.08
C PRO A 456 20.34 34.16 -8.88
N PRO A 457 19.07 33.72 -8.82
CA PRO A 457 18.59 32.59 -9.61
C PRO A 457 18.72 32.85 -11.12
N TRP A 458 19.18 31.85 -11.88
CA TRP A 458 19.27 31.89 -13.34
C TRP A 458 17.92 32.10 -14.01
N PHE A 459 16.83 31.64 -13.40
CA PHE A 459 15.48 31.80 -13.89
C PHE A 459 14.48 32.08 -12.77
N THR A 460 13.62 33.09 -12.98
CA THR A 460 12.53 33.44 -12.06
C THR A 460 11.21 33.52 -12.80
N GLY A 461 10.10 33.44 -12.06
CA GLY A 461 8.76 33.70 -12.58
C GLY A 461 7.70 32.84 -11.91
N THR A 462 6.45 33.11 -12.24
CA THR A 462 5.27 32.35 -11.80
C THR A 462 4.81 31.40 -12.91
N LEU A 463 4.90 30.10 -12.64
CA LEU A 463 4.43 29.04 -13.52
C LEU A 463 2.91 28.87 -13.36
N HIS A 464 2.22 28.88 -14.50
CA HIS A 464 0.82 28.50 -14.65
C HIS A 464 0.73 27.42 -15.72
N GLY A 465 -0.19 26.48 -15.59
CA GLY A 465 -0.37 25.48 -16.62
C GLY A 465 -1.39 24.41 -16.30
N ARG A 466 -1.58 23.52 -17.27
CA ARG A 466 -2.45 22.36 -17.17
C ARG A 466 -1.92 21.21 -18.00
N THR A 467 -2.15 20.00 -17.55
CA THR A 467 -1.79 18.77 -18.26
C THR A 467 -2.98 17.84 -18.28
N ARG A 468 -3.26 17.24 -19.43
CA ARG A 468 -4.15 16.10 -19.56
C ARG A 468 -3.42 15.01 -20.30
N LEU A 469 -3.07 13.96 -19.57
CA LEU A 469 -2.28 12.85 -20.06
C LEU A 469 -3.00 11.54 -19.77
N VAL A 470 -2.92 10.63 -20.73
CA VAL A 470 -3.40 9.25 -20.63
C VAL A 470 -2.25 8.34 -21.04
N GLY A 471 -2.09 7.22 -20.37
CA GLY A 471 -1.12 6.20 -20.78
C GLY A 471 -1.59 4.80 -20.41
N HIS A 472 -0.96 3.78 -20.97
CA HIS A 472 -1.41 2.40 -20.90
C HIS A 472 -0.26 1.42 -20.65
N GLY A 473 -0.25 0.76 -19.50
CA GLY A 473 0.83 -0.15 -19.19
C GLY A 473 0.78 -0.73 -17.79
N ARG A 474 1.49 -1.84 -17.62
CA ARG A 474 1.70 -2.52 -16.34
C ARG A 474 2.98 -2.10 -15.66
N SER A 475 3.85 -1.32 -16.31
CA SER A 475 5.09 -0.78 -15.74
C SER A 475 5.21 0.72 -15.97
N SER A 476 6.13 1.39 -15.27
CA SER A 476 6.42 2.81 -15.50
C SER A 476 6.93 3.06 -16.92
N ALA A 477 7.76 2.16 -17.46
CA ALA A 477 8.23 2.20 -18.84
C ALA A 477 7.08 2.08 -19.85
N GLU A 478 6.18 1.09 -19.71
CA GLU A 478 5.04 0.92 -20.64
C GLU A 478 4.06 2.10 -20.56
N LEU A 479 3.80 2.59 -19.35
CA LEU A 479 2.97 3.77 -19.11
C LEU A 479 3.50 4.98 -19.89
N LEU A 480 4.79 5.31 -19.72
CA LEU A 480 5.39 6.47 -20.39
C LEU A 480 5.57 6.23 -21.89
N ALA A 481 5.88 5.00 -22.32
CA ALA A 481 6.01 4.63 -23.73
C ALA A 481 4.69 4.70 -24.52
N SER A 482 3.55 4.76 -23.85
CA SER A 482 2.22 4.87 -24.45
C SER A 482 1.50 6.17 -24.07
N LEU A 483 2.26 7.15 -23.60
CA LEU A 483 1.71 8.44 -23.17
C LEU A 483 1.10 9.20 -24.35
N ASP A 484 -0.13 9.64 -24.17
CA ASP A 484 -0.92 10.44 -25.11
C ASP A 484 -1.52 11.65 -24.36
N GLY A 485 -1.59 12.80 -25.00
CA GLY A 485 -2.25 13.98 -24.44
C GLY A 485 -1.49 15.29 -24.63
N ARG A 486 -1.78 16.29 -23.79
CA ARG A 486 -1.23 17.64 -23.92
C ARG A 486 -0.82 18.23 -22.57
N ALA A 487 0.22 19.04 -22.61
CA ALA A 487 0.71 19.81 -21.48
C ALA A 487 0.95 21.25 -21.92
N SER A 488 0.26 22.21 -21.33
CA SER A 488 0.42 23.64 -21.64
C SER A 488 0.87 24.38 -20.40
N LEU A 489 2.03 25.03 -20.48
CA LEU A 489 2.71 25.74 -19.41
C LEU A 489 3.02 27.17 -19.88
N SER A 490 2.93 28.12 -18.97
CA SER A 490 3.30 29.51 -19.20
C SER A 490 3.97 30.08 -17.96
N VAL A 491 4.94 30.97 -18.16
CA VAL A 491 5.60 31.69 -17.07
C VAL A 491 5.30 33.18 -17.20
N ARG A 492 4.88 33.79 -16.10
CA ARG A 492 4.62 35.24 -16.00
C ARG A 492 5.59 35.88 -15.02
N ASP A 493 5.74 37.20 -15.13
CA ASP A 493 6.54 38.03 -14.22
C ASP A 493 7.95 37.46 -13.99
N GLY A 494 8.54 36.95 -15.06
CA GLY A 494 9.79 36.20 -15.04
C GLY A 494 11.00 37.04 -15.41
N SER A 495 12.18 36.53 -15.06
CA SER A 495 13.46 37.06 -15.53
C SER A 495 14.44 35.92 -15.76
N LEU A 496 15.36 36.10 -16.69
CA LEU A 496 16.37 35.12 -17.06
C LEU A 496 17.74 35.79 -17.00
N SER A 497 18.74 35.05 -16.52
CA SER A 497 20.15 35.46 -16.52
C SER A 497 20.59 35.86 -17.93
N HIS A 498 21.19 37.05 -18.07
CA HIS A 498 21.73 37.50 -19.34
C HIS A 498 22.92 36.62 -19.74
N LEU A 499 23.78 36.25 -18.79
CA LEU A 499 24.88 35.32 -19.01
C LEU A 499 24.40 33.96 -19.56
N LEU A 500 23.29 33.43 -19.04
CA LEU A 500 22.69 32.19 -19.56
C LEU A 500 22.18 32.36 -21.00
N LEU A 501 21.56 33.51 -21.32
CA LEU A 501 21.11 33.82 -22.67
C LEU A 501 22.28 33.91 -23.66
N GLU A 502 23.37 34.60 -23.29
CA GLU A 502 24.58 34.71 -24.11
C GLU A 502 25.25 33.35 -24.30
N GLY A 503 25.26 32.51 -23.25
CA GLY A 503 25.76 31.14 -23.33
C GLY A 503 25.00 30.28 -24.33
N LEU A 504 23.66 30.42 -24.40
CA LEU A 504 22.82 29.72 -25.39
C LEU A 504 23.05 30.23 -26.84
N GLY A 505 23.45 31.49 -27.00
CA GLY A 505 23.84 32.07 -28.29
C GLY A 505 25.29 31.81 -28.71
N LEU A 506 26.11 31.27 -27.79
CA LEU A 506 27.58 31.22 -27.89
C LEU A 506 28.18 32.60 -28.23
N ASP A 507 27.72 33.65 -27.52
CA ASP A 507 28.32 34.99 -27.62
C ASP A 507 29.49 35.10 -26.62
N VAL A 508 30.70 35.00 -27.16
CA VAL A 508 31.92 35.00 -26.37
C VAL A 508 32.27 36.40 -25.86
N ALA A 509 32.02 37.45 -26.66
CA ALA A 509 32.39 38.83 -26.30
C ALA A 509 31.52 39.36 -25.16
N GLN A 510 30.21 39.22 -25.28
CA GLN A 510 29.26 39.68 -24.27
C GLN A 510 29.35 38.83 -23.01
N GLY A 511 29.49 37.51 -23.15
CA GLY A 511 29.69 36.59 -22.01
C GLY A 511 30.93 36.94 -21.16
N LEU A 512 32.07 37.22 -21.80
CA LEU A 512 33.29 37.68 -21.10
C LEU A 512 33.10 39.04 -20.42
N GLY A 513 32.38 39.96 -21.05
CA GLY A 513 32.04 41.26 -20.47
C GLY A 513 31.18 41.15 -19.21
N LEU A 514 30.20 40.24 -19.22
CA LEU A 514 29.29 39.98 -18.09
C LEU A 514 30.00 39.23 -16.95
N LEU A 515 30.93 38.31 -17.25
CA LEU A 515 31.75 37.66 -16.22
C LEU A 515 32.63 38.65 -15.43
N LEU A 516 32.99 39.78 -16.05
CA LEU A 516 33.80 40.84 -15.42
C LEU A 516 32.94 41.91 -14.71
N ARG A 517 31.74 42.23 -15.23
CA ARG A 517 30.87 43.31 -14.73
C ARG A 517 29.75 42.84 -13.79
N GLY A 518 29.47 41.55 -13.74
CA GLY A 518 28.29 40.99 -13.08
C GLY A 518 27.16 40.69 -14.07
N ASP A 519 26.35 39.69 -13.75
CA ASP A 519 25.23 39.25 -14.59
C ASP A 519 23.97 40.11 -14.33
N ASP A 520 23.40 40.66 -15.40
CA ASP A 520 22.14 41.42 -15.35
C ASP A 520 20.94 40.52 -15.71
N ARG A 521 19.75 40.87 -15.23
CA ARG A 521 18.54 40.06 -15.46
C ARG A 521 17.69 40.62 -16.59
N GLN A 522 17.39 39.77 -17.57
CA GLN A 522 16.51 40.12 -18.69
C GLN A 522 15.06 39.77 -18.34
N PRO A 523 14.11 40.74 -18.40
CA PRO A 523 12.71 40.44 -18.14
C PRO A 523 12.17 39.49 -19.22
N VAL A 524 11.44 38.48 -18.80
CA VAL A 524 10.75 37.55 -19.69
C VAL A 524 9.46 38.20 -20.14
N GLN A 525 9.38 38.59 -21.41
CA GLN A 525 8.17 39.15 -22.01
C GLN A 525 7.14 38.04 -22.26
N CYS A 526 7.63 36.84 -22.57
CA CYS A 526 6.81 35.70 -22.94
C CYS A 526 7.56 34.41 -22.66
N ALA A 527 6.94 33.45 -22.01
CA ALA A 527 7.47 32.10 -21.85
C ALA A 527 6.31 31.12 -21.90
N VAL A 528 6.21 30.37 -22.99
CA VAL A 528 5.09 29.48 -23.27
C VAL A 528 5.62 28.17 -23.82
N ILE A 529 5.14 27.06 -23.25
CA ILE A 529 5.48 25.70 -23.64
C ILE A 529 4.18 24.91 -23.79
N ASP A 530 3.86 24.45 -24.98
CA ASP A 530 2.76 23.55 -25.29
C ASP A 530 3.33 22.27 -25.91
N LEU A 531 3.18 21.16 -25.20
CA LEU A 531 3.69 19.86 -25.55
C LEU A 531 2.52 18.96 -25.95
N GLU A 532 2.75 18.16 -26.99
CA GLU A 532 1.86 17.07 -27.38
C GLU A 532 2.59 15.74 -27.19
N ALA A 533 1.94 14.80 -26.49
CA ALA A 533 2.38 13.42 -26.39
C ALA A 533 1.54 12.56 -27.33
N LYS A 534 2.20 11.76 -28.17
CA LYS A 534 1.58 10.76 -29.05
C LYS A 534 2.37 9.46 -28.97
N ARG A 535 1.77 8.41 -28.41
CA ARG A 535 2.36 7.07 -28.25
C ARG A 535 3.78 7.14 -27.65
N GLY A 536 3.91 7.86 -26.54
CA GLY A 536 5.18 8.02 -25.80
C GLY A 536 6.20 8.94 -26.47
N ARG A 537 5.92 9.51 -27.64
CA ARG A 537 6.72 10.59 -28.22
C ARG A 537 6.14 11.94 -27.83
N VAL A 538 6.91 12.73 -27.11
CA VAL A 538 6.56 14.10 -26.72
C VAL A 538 7.27 15.10 -27.63
N THR A 539 6.50 15.98 -28.25
CA THR A 539 6.98 17.02 -29.15
C THR A 539 6.46 18.39 -28.72
N PRO A 540 7.32 19.43 -28.65
CA PRO A 540 6.86 20.80 -28.48
C PRO A 540 6.10 21.27 -29.73
N ARG A 541 4.82 21.63 -29.56
CA ARG A 541 4.07 22.37 -30.60
C ARG A 541 4.46 23.85 -30.57
N VAL A 542 4.69 24.36 -29.37
CA VAL A 542 5.23 25.69 -29.10
C VAL A 542 6.16 25.56 -27.90
N ALA A 543 7.39 26.03 -27.99
CA ALA A 543 8.25 26.23 -26.82
C ALA A 543 9.14 27.43 -27.07
N VAL A 544 8.72 28.58 -26.54
CA VAL A 544 9.33 29.88 -26.81
C VAL A 544 9.51 30.64 -25.51
N ILE A 545 10.68 31.24 -25.34
CA ILE A 545 10.98 32.23 -24.30
C ILE A 545 11.49 33.49 -25.02
N ALA A 546 10.77 34.60 -24.89
CA ALA A 546 11.14 35.88 -25.48
C ALA A 546 11.53 36.87 -24.39
N THR A 547 12.66 37.53 -24.60
CA THR A 547 13.19 38.63 -23.81
C THR A 547 13.47 39.83 -24.73
N PRO A 548 13.75 41.05 -24.20
CA PRO A 548 14.08 42.20 -25.03
C PRO A 548 15.26 41.98 -25.98
N VAL A 549 16.20 41.10 -25.62
CA VAL A 549 17.47 40.90 -26.33
C VAL A 549 17.53 39.58 -27.09
N THR A 550 16.75 38.56 -26.72
CA THR A 550 16.86 37.23 -27.35
C THR A 550 15.54 36.47 -27.30
N VAL A 551 15.23 35.77 -28.39
CA VAL A 551 14.16 34.76 -28.46
C VAL A 551 14.79 33.37 -28.46
N VAL A 552 14.44 32.56 -27.46
CA VAL A 552 14.85 31.16 -27.36
C VAL A 552 13.69 30.27 -27.82
N MET A 553 13.98 29.37 -28.74
CA MET A 553 13.04 28.38 -29.26
C MET A 553 13.55 26.97 -28.97
N VAL A 554 12.63 26.07 -28.62
CA VAL A 554 12.94 24.64 -28.42
C VAL A 554 12.07 23.79 -29.32
N ASP A 555 12.68 22.90 -30.10
CA ASP A 555 12.01 21.92 -30.95
C ASP A 555 12.66 20.54 -30.85
N GLY A 556 12.15 19.58 -31.62
CA GLY A 556 12.60 18.19 -31.60
C GLY A 556 11.63 17.26 -30.87
N SER A 557 12.14 16.20 -30.24
CA SER A 557 11.30 15.21 -29.57
C SER A 557 11.98 14.50 -28.40
N ILE A 558 11.15 14.04 -27.48
CA ILE A 558 11.51 13.12 -26.39
C ILE A 558 10.74 11.83 -26.65
N ASP A 559 11.43 10.69 -26.71
CA ASP A 559 10.82 9.38 -26.99
C ASP A 559 10.95 8.48 -25.76
N PHE A 560 9.86 8.34 -25.00
CA PHE A 560 9.82 7.51 -23.78
C PHE A 560 9.86 6.01 -24.07
N ALA A 561 9.46 5.57 -25.26
CA ALA A 561 9.53 4.16 -25.64
C ALA A 561 10.98 3.71 -25.89
N ARG A 562 11.80 4.61 -26.45
CA ARG A 562 13.24 4.38 -26.70
C ARG A 562 14.16 5.00 -25.65
N GLU A 563 13.62 5.77 -24.71
CA GLU A 563 14.37 6.58 -23.74
C GLU A 563 15.43 7.46 -24.40
N ARG A 564 15.03 8.16 -25.48
CA ARG A 564 15.92 9.03 -26.27
C ARG A 564 15.47 10.47 -26.28
N LEU A 565 16.46 11.36 -26.33
CA LEU A 565 16.32 12.79 -26.50
C LEU A 565 16.87 13.17 -27.88
N ASP A 566 16.16 14.05 -28.57
CA ASP A 566 16.69 14.81 -29.71
C ASP A 566 15.99 16.16 -29.69
N LEU A 567 16.49 17.04 -28.84
CA LEU A 567 15.98 18.40 -28.69
C LEU A 567 16.97 19.38 -29.32
N ARG A 568 16.44 20.43 -29.91
CA ARG A 568 17.22 21.54 -30.46
C ARG A 568 16.80 22.81 -29.75
N VAL A 569 17.77 23.50 -29.15
CA VAL A 569 17.60 24.80 -28.48
C VAL A 569 18.28 25.84 -29.33
N ALA A 570 17.51 26.78 -29.88
CA ALA A 570 18.02 27.85 -30.73
C ALA A 570 17.77 29.21 -30.07
N ALA A 571 18.83 29.99 -29.88
CA ALA A 571 18.73 31.38 -29.45
C ALA A 571 18.89 32.32 -30.67
N LYS A 572 17.98 33.28 -30.80
CA LYS A 572 18.00 34.31 -31.84
C LYS A 572 18.14 35.70 -31.19
N PRO A 573 19.28 36.38 -31.36
CA PRO A 573 19.47 37.74 -30.86
C PRO A 573 18.53 38.75 -31.56
N GLN A 574 18.00 39.71 -30.79
CA GLN A 574 17.14 40.80 -31.28
C GLN A 574 17.91 42.12 -31.50
N ASN A 575 19.16 42.16 -31.05
CA ASN A 575 20.07 43.31 -31.07
C ASN A 575 21.44 42.90 -31.62
N VAL A 576 22.20 43.91 -32.05
CA VAL A 576 23.53 43.70 -32.64
C VAL A 576 24.44 42.97 -31.64
N SER A 577 24.97 41.83 -32.03
CA SER A 577 25.77 40.95 -31.19
C SER A 577 27.11 40.66 -31.87
N PRO A 578 28.23 41.20 -31.37
CA PRO A 578 29.55 40.97 -31.93
C PRO A 578 30.15 39.65 -31.41
N LEU A 579 30.80 38.88 -32.28
CA LEU A 579 31.45 37.60 -31.95
C LEU A 579 30.47 36.46 -31.57
N THR A 580 29.28 36.41 -32.18
CA THR A 580 28.34 35.30 -32.01
C THR A 580 28.52 34.18 -33.04
N LEU A 581 28.39 32.95 -32.58
CA LEU A 581 28.44 31.77 -33.45
C LEU A 581 27.07 31.35 -34.00
N ARG A 582 25.95 31.93 -33.50
CA ARG A 582 24.55 31.55 -33.81
C ARG A 582 24.37 30.05 -34.09
N SER A 583 24.84 29.22 -33.17
CA SER A 583 24.71 27.78 -33.30
C SER A 583 23.66 27.28 -32.32
N PRO A 584 22.62 26.57 -32.78
CA PRO A 584 21.72 25.89 -31.85
C PRO A 584 22.48 24.81 -31.07
N PHE A 585 22.02 24.54 -29.85
CA PHE A 585 22.44 23.40 -29.07
C PHE A 585 21.54 22.20 -29.34
N HIS A 586 22.14 21.03 -29.44
CA HIS A 586 21.43 19.76 -29.48
C HIS A 586 21.58 19.04 -28.14
N VAL A 587 20.46 18.57 -27.60
CA VAL A 587 20.42 17.62 -26.49
C VAL A 587 20.02 16.28 -27.09
N ARG A 588 20.99 15.40 -27.28
CA ARG A 588 20.82 14.09 -27.93
C ARG A 588 21.24 12.96 -27.01
N GLY A 589 20.91 11.73 -27.40
CA GLY A 589 21.39 10.55 -26.68
C GLY A 589 20.27 9.84 -25.92
N SER A 590 20.67 9.07 -24.91
CA SER A 590 19.73 8.31 -24.06
C SER A 590 19.39 9.10 -22.80
N PHE A 591 18.36 8.69 -22.06
CA PHE A 591 18.06 9.31 -20.76
C PHE A 591 19.17 9.08 -19.72
N ALA A 592 19.92 7.98 -19.83
CA ALA A 592 21.03 7.67 -18.93
C ALA A 592 22.30 8.46 -19.27
N ASP A 593 22.45 8.85 -20.54
CA ASP A 593 23.63 9.55 -21.04
C ASP A 593 23.21 10.58 -22.11
N PRO A 594 22.71 11.76 -21.68
CA PRO A 594 22.37 12.85 -22.57
C PRO A 594 23.62 13.67 -22.92
N GLU A 595 23.86 13.83 -24.22
CA GLU A 595 24.92 14.66 -24.77
C GLU A 595 24.39 16.06 -25.12
N LEU A 596 25.06 17.09 -24.61
CA LEU A 596 24.82 18.49 -24.96
C LEU A 596 25.95 18.97 -25.87
N ALA A 597 25.65 19.28 -27.13
CA ALA A 597 26.66 19.77 -28.08
C ALA A 597 26.09 20.88 -28.98
N PRO A 598 26.90 21.90 -29.32
CA PRO A 598 26.50 22.88 -30.33
C PRO A 598 26.54 22.28 -31.74
N ALA A 599 25.66 22.74 -32.63
CA ALA A 599 25.71 22.36 -34.03
C ALA A 599 27.01 22.85 -34.71
N THR A 600 27.79 21.92 -35.26
CA THR A 600 29.08 22.25 -35.86
C THR A 600 28.97 22.93 -37.22
N ALA A 601 27.90 22.69 -37.98
CA ALA A 601 27.74 23.21 -39.33
C ALA A 601 27.67 24.76 -39.40
N PRO A 602 26.85 25.46 -38.59
CA PRO A 602 26.84 26.93 -38.57
C PRO A 602 28.19 27.52 -38.14
N ILE A 603 28.87 26.88 -37.19
CA ILE A 603 30.19 27.30 -36.69
C ILE A 603 31.23 27.17 -37.81
N ALA A 604 31.27 26.03 -38.49
CA ALA A 604 32.19 25.76 -39.59
C ALA A 604 31.95 26.71 -40.77
N ALA A 605 30.69 27.00 -41.10
CA ALA A 605 30.34 27.95 -42.16
C ALA A 605 30.85 29.36 -41.85
N ARG A 606 30.71 29.84 -40.60
CA ARG A 606 31.27 31.13 -40.16
C ARG A 606 32.78 31.14 -40.18
N ALA A 607 33.42 30.08 -39.70
CA ALA A 607 34.89 29.96 -39.73
C ALA A 607 35.44 29.97 -41.16
N ALA A 608 34.80 29.24 -42.09
CA ALA A 608 35.16 29.24 -43.50
C ALA A 608 34.96 30.63 -44.14
N GLY A 609 33.83 31.29 -43.84
CA GLY A 609 33.60 32.67 -44.28
C GLY A 609 34.63 33.66 -43.73
N ALA A 610 35.04 33.49 -42.48
CA ALA A 610 36.05 34.32 -41.83
C ALA A 610 37.42 34.14 -42.48
N LEU A 611 37.83 32.89 -42.73
CA LEU A 611 39.05 32.57 -43.45
C LEU A 611 39.03 33.13 -44.87
N GLY A 612 37.91 32.98 -45.59
CA GLY A 612 37.75 33.52 -46.94
C GLY A 612 37.86 35.05 -46.99
N LEU A 613 37.21 35.75 -46.05
CA LEU A 613 37.28 37.21 -45.96
C LEU A 613 38.66 37.69 -45.47
N ALA A 614 39.34 36.93 -44.61
CA ALA A 614 40.68 37.25 -44.14
C ALA A 614 41.71 37.32 -45.28
N LEU A 615 41.52 36.52 -46.34
CA LEU A 615 42.37 36.56 -47.54
C LEU A 615 42.23 37.88 -48.31
N LEU A 616 41.06 38.52 -48.24
CA LEU A 616 40.81 39.84 -48.85
C LEU A 616 41.26 40.97 -47.92
N ASN A 617 40.91 40.87 -46.65
CA ASN A 617 41.30 41.82 -45.61
C ASN A 617 41.28 41.12 -44.24
N PRO A 618 42.41 41.07 -43.49
CA PRO A 618 42.46 40.43 -42.18
C PRO A 618 41.39 40.94 -41.20
N LEU A 619 41.00 42.22 -41.27
CA LEU A 619 39.94 42.79 -40.43
C LEU A 619 38.53 42.34 -40.86
N ALA A 620 38.34 41.98 -42.12
CA ALA A 620 37.07 41.45 -42.61
C ALA A 620 36.75 40.04 -42.08
N ALA A 621 37.73 39.35 -41.48
CA ALA A 621 37.55 38.04 -40.85
C ALA A 621 36.53 38.05 -39.70
N ILE A 622 36.26 39.21 -39.10
CA ILE A 622 35.32 39.36 -37.98
C ILE A 622 33.86 39.44 -38.47
N LEU A 623 33.63 39.87 -39.73
CA LEU A 623 32.29 40.15 -40.26
C LEU A 623 31.30 38.96 -40.12
N PRO A 624 31.67 37.68 -40.36
CA PRO A 624 30.76 36.55 -40.21
C PRO A 624 30.28 36.28 -38.77
N PHE A 625 30.97 36.86 -37.79
CA PHE A 625 30.64 36.76 -36.38
C PHE A 625 29.90 38.00 -35.85
N ILE A 626 29.66 39.01 -36.69
CA ILE A 626 28.80 40.15 -36.35
C ILE A 626 27.38 39.81 -36.77
N ASP A 627 26.49 39.83 -35.80
CA ASP A 627 25.06 39.66 -36.01
C ASP A 627 24.35 41.01 -35.87
N PRO A 628 23.60 41.48 -36.88
CA PRO A 628 22.82 42.72 -36.78
C PRO A 628 21.61 42.63 -35.85
N GLY A 629 21.18 41.42 -35.45
CA GLY A 629 19.95 41.15 -34.72
C GLY A 629 18.71 41.21 -35.63
N GLU A 630 17.68 40.44 -35.28
CA GLU A 630 16.38 40.46 -35.97
C GLU A 630 15.27 40.75 -34.95
N ARG A 631 14.66 41.94 -35.03
CA ARG A 631 13.55 42.31 -34.14
C ARG A 631 12.28 41.64 -34.64
N ASP A 632 11.77 40.69 -33.86
CA ASP A 632 10.47 40.07 -34.09
C ASP A 632 9.52 40.39 -32.93
N PRO A 633 8.84 41.55 -32.95
CA PRO A 633 7.90 41.93 -31.90
C PRO A 633 6.64 41.03 -31.87
N ALA A 634 6.43 40.19 -32.91
CA ALA A 634 5.29 39.29 -33.02
C ALA A 634 5.62 37.84 -32.65
N ALA A 635 6.87 37.50 -32.31
CA ALA A 635 7.28 36.13 -32.02
C ALA A 635 6.37 35.43 -30.99
N CYS A 636 5.98 36.16 -29.93
CA CYS A 636 5.09 35.63 -28.90
C CYS A 636 3.63 35.58 -29.36
N SER A 637 3.12 36.58 -30.09
CA SER A 637 1.74 36.59 -30.58
C SER A 637 1.52 35.54 -31.68
N GLN A 638 2.52 35.25 -32.51
CA GLN A 638 2.52 34.15 -33.48
C GLN A 638 2.55 32.78 -32.80
N ALA A 639 3.40 32.61 -31.78
CA ALA A 639 3.45 31.39 -30.96
C ALA A 639 2.13 31.13 -30.22
N LEU A 640 1.50 32.17 -29.69
CA LEU A 640 0.19 32.10 -29.02
C LEU A 640 -0.98 31.91 -30.00
N ALA A 641 -0.95 32.53 -31.19
CA ALA A 641 -2.01 32.38 -32.21
C ALA A 641 -2.15 30.92 -32.69
N GLY A 642 -1.03 30.19 -32.80
CA GLY A 642 -1.03 28.75 -33.07
C GLY A 642 -1.69 27.90 -31.98
N GLN A 643 -1.77 28.39 -30.74
CA GLN A 643 -2.47 27.72 -29.64
C GLN A 643 -3.98 27.99 -29.65
N VAL A 644 -4.38 29.25 -29.87
CA VAL A 644 -5.80 29.66 -29.85
C VAL A 644 -6.58 29.01 -31.00
N ALA A 645 -5.99 28.92 -32.19
CA ALA A 645 -6.63 28.29 -33.36
C ALA A 645 -6.93 26.79 -33.17
N GLN A 646 -6.26 26.10 -32.24
CA GLN A 646 -6.43 24.66 -31.99
C GLN A 646 -7.09 24.34 -30.63
N ALA A 647 -7.45 25.36 -29.86
CA ALA A 647 -8.25 25.25 -28.65
C ALA A 647 -9.75 25.45 -28.91
N ALA A 648 -10.14 25.83 -30.13
CA ALA A 648 -11.53 25.87 -30.55
C ALA A 648 -12.11 24.43 -30.52
N PRO A 649 -13.26 24.19 -29.86
CA PRO A 649 -13.90 22.89 -29.89
C PRO A 649 -14.30 22.57 -31.34
N THR A 650 -13.89 21.41 -31.84
CA THR A 650 -14.48 20.83 -33.06
C THR A 650 -16.00 20.73 -32.85
N PRO A 651 -16.83 21.37 -33.69
CA PRO A 651 -18.26 21.13 -33.65
C PRO A 651 -18.50 19.64 -33.91
N ARG A 652 -19.29 18.99 -33.06
CA ARG A 652 -19.67 17.59 -33.25
C ARG A 652 -20.49 17.47 -34.54
N PRO A 653 -20.25 16.44 -35.39
CA PRO A 653 -21.18 16.11 -36.47
C PRO A 653 -22.52 15.63 -35.92
#